data_AF-A0A836RU69-F1
#
_entry.id   AF-A0A836RU69-F1
#
_cell.length_a   1.000
_cell.length_b   1.000
_cell.length_c   1.000
_cell.angle_alpha   90.00
_cell.angle_beta   90.00
_cell.angle_gamma   90.00
#
_symmetry.space_group_name_H-M   'P 1'
#
loop_
_entity.id
_entity.type
_entity.pdbx_description
1 polymer ?
#
loop_
_entity_poly.entity_id
_entity_poly.type
_entity_poly.pdbx_seq_one_letter_code
_entity_poly.pdbx_strand_id
1 'polypeptide(L)'
;MKRKTIIRLLSPFIYLLFINSTQAQIQGLSGWNIYLDPGHSQKENMGIYNYSEAEKNLGVGLALRQMLLSETDIDTVYICRTNDQQYVSLSQRTDQANQLGAAWYHSIHSDAGAPDRNSTLLLWGQYYNGEEKNPNGGKALSDIMINHLTNGMRIASSGSIGDCSFYTWSDYCANSGGPYLYVNRTTNMPSELSEAGHHTNPRQNTLNMNADWKRLEARTMFWSILDLHGITRPDVRIVTGIVKNKEGGKPINGAQITIADQTYITDTYESLFYQYSSDPDQLSNGFYYIENVEPENDSVTVIASAENFYPETVKVAVRNDFFTFKDFYLVSAIPPKIVETVPEQGDTAFSVLNDIRIVFSRPMDEQSVDSALVFDPLFAHRLVWKNGSRELYVKSDSLQFETEYTITIRGQARDKYGHRLDGNGDGAPGDSFRLQFRTDHDQIPPEIVGQYPVENQQQVEREPIISIQYDERIDSASVTEEVFKLERFADRSRVPIYILQYDTEEKTAINIIPQSGLFADNIYVMRIYPGLKDLLGNEVNDYHSITFRTGDYNFEGPVIDDFENGTSNWWQPTQSGSTTGQTEETKMFASADLTNVLTQSTKAMKIDYGWDENASEWLIREYLSGGAPRSVQFDKNNILQVYIFGDGSGNQFRFAVDDRLPSTGASYHEVSPWITIDWIGWKLVCWDMINEGTGEWLGDGNLDGTLRMDSFQLTHTEGAALSGTLYFDDLRVVKKMAVPVTIKETEQKVPDRYALSQ
;
A
#
# COMPACT_ATOMS: atom_id res chain seq x y z
N MET A 1 30.05 -1.23 -26.22
CA MET A 1 31.14 -2.09 -25.72
C MET A 1 32.44 -1.29 -25.66
N LYS A 2 32.66 -0.51 -24.59
CA LYS A 2 33.93 0.21 -24.33
C LYS A 2 34.43 -0.26 -22.96
N ARG A 3 35.53 -1.01 -22.96
CA ARG A 3 36.21 -1.49 -21.75
C ARG A 3 36.71 -0.30 -20.94
N LYS A 4 36.08 -0.01 -19.80
CA LYS A 4 36.68 0.81 -18.74
C LYS A 4 37.55 -0.11 -17.89
N THR A 5 38.85 0.15 -17.91
CA THR A 5 39.86 -0.50 -17.09
C THR A 5 39.54 -0.27 -15.61
N ILE A 6 39.20 -1.33 -14.89
CA ILE A 6 39.02 -1.33 -13.44
C ILE A 6 40.42 -1.21 -12.82
N ILE A 7 40.77 -0.01 -12.36
CA ILE A 7 41.91 0.20 -11.48
C ILE A 7 41.43 -0.14 -10.07
N ARG A 8 41.88 -1.29 -9.54
CA ARG A 8 41.75 -1.62 -8.12
C ARG A 8 42.60 -0.63 -7.32
N LEU A 9 41.97 0.43 -6.81
CA LEU A 9 42.52 1.22 -5.72
C LEU A 9 42.46 0.35 -4.46
N LEU A 10 43.63 -0.15 -4.04
CA LEU A 10 43.80 -0.67 -2.69
C LEU A 10 43.44 0.45 -1.71
N SER A 11 42.42 0.18 -0.88
CA SER A 11 42.01 1.01 0.24
C SER A 11 43.23 1.40 1.08
N PRO A 12 43.47 2.68 1.40
CA PRO A 12 44.52 3.04 2.33
C PRO A 12 44.05 2.58 3.71
N PHE A 13 44.71 1.56 4.26
CA PHE A 13 44.69 1.29 5.68
C PHE A 13 45.17 2.56 6.39
N ILE A 14 44.23 3.37 6.88
CA ILE A 14 44.52 4.48 7.78
C ILE A 14 45.02 3.82 9.07
N TYR A 15 46.34 3.83 9.25
CA TYR A 15 46.93 3.62 10.56
C TYR A 15 46.49 4.79 11.45
N LEU A 16 45.45 4.57 12.25
CA LEU A 16 45.17 5.41 13.41
C LEU A 16 46.40 5.37 14.32
N LEU A 17 47.15 6.46 14.32
CA LEU A 17 48.08 6.78 15.40
C LEU A 17 47.22 6.99 16.65
N PHE A 18 47.15 5.96 17.49
CA PHE A 18 46.58 6.04 18.82
C PHE A 18 47.41 7.02 19.64
N ILE A 19 46.95 8.27 19.73
CA ILE A 19 47.34 9.15 20.82
C ILE A 19 46.67 8.55 22.06
N ASN A 20 47.45 7.78 22.83
CA ASN A 20 47.04 7.32 24.15
C ASN A 20 46.92 8.53 25.09
N SER A 21 45.80 9.25 25.01
CA SER A 21 45.31 9.99 26.17
C SER A 21 44.87 8.94 27.19
N THR A 22 45.72 8.68 28.18
CA THR A 22 45.38 7.82 29.32
C THR A 22 44.30 8.53 30.15
N GLN A 23 43.05 8.44 29.73
CA GLN A 23 41.93 8.69 30.64
C GLN A 23 42.03 7.68 31.78
N ALA A 24 41.80 8.14 33.00
CA ALA A 24 41.75 7.25 34.15
C ALA A 24 40.60 6.26 33.96
N GLN A 25 40.88 4.98 34.16
CA GLN A 25 39.90 3.91 34.08
C GLN A 25 38.77 4.12 35.10
N ILE A 26 37.52 3.99 34.66
CA ILE A 26 36.33 4.06 35.53
C ILE A 26 36.40 2.89 36.53
N GLN A 27 36.25 3.18 37.81
CA GLN A 27 36.35 2.19 38.89
C GLN A 27 34.97 1.71 39.34
N GLY A 28 34.89 0.48 39.88
CA GLY A 28 33.69 -0.06 40.53
C GLY A 28 33.13 -1.34 39.91
N LEU A 29 33.74 -1.84 38.83
CA LEU A 29 33.40 -3.12 38.18
C LEU A 29 34.47 -4.21 38.40
N SER A 30 35.58 -3.93 39.08
CA SER A 30 36.58 -4.94 39.42
C SER A 30 35.95 -6.12 40.18
N GLY A 31 36.29 -7.34 39.77
CA GLY A 31 35.70 -8.58 40.30
C GLY A 31 34.30 -8.93 39.79
N TRP A 32 33.63 -8.05 39.03
CA TRP A 32 32.40 -8.37 38.31
C TRP A 32 32.73 -8.83 36.89
N ASN A 33 31.89 -9.70 36.32
CA ASN A 33 32.03 -10.15 34.94
C ASN A 33 30.66 -10.33 34.30
N ILE A 34 30.59 -10.17 32.98
CA ILE A 34 29.34 -10.23 32.22
C ILE A 34 29.53 -11.12 30.99
N TYR A 35 28.48 -11.87 30.66
CA TYR A 35 28.36 -12.63 29.43
C TYR A 35 27.46 -11.89 28.45
N LEU A 36 28.03 -11.45 27.34
CA LEU A 36 27.31 -10.82 26.25
C LEU A 36 26.90 -11.86 25.21
N ASP A 37 25.61 -11.87 24.90
CA ASP A 37 25.02 -12.76 23.92
C ASP A 37 24.47 -11.96 22.72
N PRO A 38 25.30 -11.70 21.68
CA PRO A 38 24.80 -11.25 20.40
C PRO A 38 23.85 -12.28 19.80
N GLY A 39 22.55 -12.02 19.89
CA GLY A 39 21.47 -12.88 19.44
C GLY A 39 21.67 -13.39 18.02
N HIS A 40 21.16 -14.58 17.74
CA HIS A 40 21.29 -15.26 16.44
C HIS A 40 22.73 -15.56 16.03
N SER A 41 22.91 -16.29 14.93
CA SER A 41 24.20 -16.63 14.35
C SER A 41 24.24 -16.32 12.86
N GLN A 42 25.45 -16.14 12.32
CA GLN A 42 25.65 -15.95 10.89
C GLN A 42 24.78 -14.82 10.31
N LYS A 43 23.88 -15.14 9.38
CA LYS A 43 22.90 -14.23 8.77
C LYS A 43 21.46 -14.61 9.09
N GLU A 44 21.24 -15.24 10.24
CA GLU A 44 19.89 -15.57 10.70
C GLU A 44 19.06 -14.30 10.95
N ASN A 45 17.75 -14.43 10.78
CA ASN A 45 16.76 -13.36 10.91
C ASN A 45 17.08 -12.13 10.03
N MET A 46 16.95 -12.35 8.71
CA MET A 46 17.24 -11.34 7.69
C MET A 46 16.32 -10.12 7.81
N GLY A 47 16.90 -8.91 7.72
CA GLY A 47 16.16 -7.66 7.57
C GLY A 47 15.82 -7.30 6.13
N ILE A 48 15.12 -6.18 5.95
CA ILE A 48 14.49 -5.77 4.68
C ILE A 48 15.48 -5.48 3.54
N TYR A 49 16.73 -5.12 3.82
CA TYR A 49 17.76 -4.82 2.81
C TYR A 49 18.96 -5.76 2.89
N ASN A 50 18.73 -7.07 3.04
CA ASN A 50 19.79 -8.08 3.07
C ASN A 50 20.86 -7.87 4.16
N TYR A 51 20.53 -7.14 5.22
CA TYR A 51 21.35 -6.99 6.42
C TYR A 51 20.60 -7.62 7.60
N SER A 52 21.18 -8.67 8.17
CA SER A 52 20.53 -9.50 9.18
C SER A 52 20.61 -8.90 10.58
N GLU A 53 19.66 -9.27 11.43
CA GLU A 53 19.74 -9.00 12.85
C GLU A 53 21.04 -9.57 13.46
N ALA A 54 21.43 -10.78 13.06
CA ALA A 54 22.64 -11.43 13.58
C ALA A 54 23.91 -10.59 13.35
N GLU A 55 24.05 -9.98 12.17
CA GLU A 55 25.17 -9.07 11.85
C GLU A 55 25.12 -7.80 12.70
N LYS A 56 23.91 -7.23 12.89
CA LYS A 56 23.70 -6.06 13.76
C LYS A 56 24.10 -6.36 15.20
N ASN A 57 23.57 -7.44 15.78
CA ASN A 57 23.75 -7.80 17.19
C ASN A 57 25.22 -8.03 17.52
N LEU A 58 25.98 -8.64 16.59
CA LEU A 58 27.40 -8.85 16.78
C LEU A 58 28.17 -7.56 16.93
N GLY A 59 27.93 -6.60 16.02
CA GLY A 59 28.63 -5.32 16.06
C GLY A 59 28.35 -4.55 17.35
N VAL A 60 27.10 -4.59 17.84
CA VAL A 60 26.73 -3.98 19.13
C VAL A 60 27.44 -4.69 20.29
N GLY A 61 27.39 -6.02 20.35
CA GLY A 61 28.04 -6.77 21.43
C GLY A 61 29.55 -6.63 21.46
N LEU A 62 30.21 -6.57 20.30
CA LEU A 62 31.65 -6.31 20.19
C LEU A 62 32.00 -4.88 20.64
N ALA A 63 31.19 -3.87 20.27
CA ALA A 63 31.39 -2.50 20.70
C ALA A 63 31.21 -2.34 22.22
N LEU A 64 30.17 -2.97 22.80
CA LEU A 64 29.93 -2.96 24.25
C LEU A 64 31.07 -3.65 25.00
N ARG A 65 31.51 -4.82 24.51
CA ARG A 65 32.67 -5.54 25.06
C ARG A 65 33.92 -4.68 25.08
N GLN A 66 34.18 -3.96 23.99
CA GLN A 66 35.33 -3.08 23.88
C GLN A 66 35.25 -1.93 24.89
N MET A 67 34.10 -1.24 25.00
CA MET A 67 33.92 -0.14 25.94
C MET A 67 34.14 -0.58 27.38
N LEU A 68 33.51 -1.69 27.80
CA LEU A 68 33.67 -2.26 29.13
C LEU A 68 35.15 -2.54 29.45
N LEU A 69 35.86 -3.27 28.58
CA LEU A 69 37.26 -3.66 28.82
C LEU A 69 38.26 -2.52 28.72
N SER A 70 37.98 -1.46 27.95
CA SER A 70 38.94 -0.37 27.70
C SER A 70 38.71 0.86 28.58
N GLU A 71 37.49 1.10 29.04
CA GLU A 71 37.12 2.30 29.78
C GLU A 71 36.92 2.05 31.28
N THR A 72 36.77 0.79 31.71
CA THR A 72 36.45 0.43 33.11
C THR A 72 37.41 -0.60 33.68
N ASP A 73 37.42 -0.75 35.01
CA ASP A 73 38.19 -1.72 35.80
C ASP A 73 37.62 -3.15 35.78
N ILE A 74 36.66 -3.44 34.90
CA ILE A 74 36.14 -4.80 34.72
C ILE A 74 37.24 -5.75 34.19
N ASP A 75 37.42 -6.87 34.89
CA ASP A 75 38.48 -7.82 34.54
C ASP A 75 38.10 -8.70 33.35
N THR A 76 36.80 -9.02 33.18
CA THR A 76 36.36 -10.03 32.21
C THR A 76 34.99 -9.74 31.61
N VAL A 77 34.95 -9.76 30.27
CA VAL A 77 33.72 -9.73 29.48
C VAL A 77 33.72 -10.89 28.50
N TYR A 78 32.84 -11.84 28.72
CA TYR A 78 32.63 -12.99 27.85
C TYR A 78 31.70 -12.61 26.69
N ILE A 79 31.86 -13.28 25.55
CA ILE A 79 30.96 -13.12 24.40
C ILE A 79 30.80 -14.46 23.68
N CYS A 80 29.59 -14.80 23.28
CA CYS A 80 29.30 -16.13 22.70
C CYS A 80 29.92 -16.33 21.29
N ARG A 81 30.07 -15.25 20.52
CA ARG A 81 30.66 -15.24 19.17
C ARG A 81 31.36 -13.92 18.87
N THR A 82 32.36 -13.96 17.98
CA THR A 82 33.24 -12.83 17.66
C THR A 82 33.31 -12.50 16.16
N ASN A 83 32.66 -13.29 15.30
CA ASN A 83 32.53 -13.02 13.87
C ASN A 83 31.23 -13.62 13.30
N ASP A 84 30.82 -13.16 12.11
CA ASP A 84 29.58 -13.57 11.43
C ASP A 84 29.64 -14.96 10.77
N GLN A 85 30.71 -15.74 10.96
CA GLN A 85 30.77 -17.13 10.47
C GLN A 85 30.47 -18.15 11.57
N GLN A 86 30.62 -17.75 12.84
CA GLN A 86 30.39 -18.62 13.98
C GLN A 86 28.90 -18.91 14.18
N TYR A 87 28.59 -20.20 14.29
CA TYR A 87 27.29 -20.68 14.71
C TYR A 87 27.30 -21.06 16.19
N VAL A 88 26.36 -20.54 16.96
CA VAL A 88 26.17 -20.86 18.38
C VAL A 88 24.67 -21.05 18.65
N SER A 89 24.27 -22.25 19.05
CA SER A 89 22.87 -22.56 19.36
C SER A 89 22.40 -21.88 20.65
N LEU A 90 21.08 -21.77 20.86
CA LEU A 90 20.51 -21.24 22.10
C LEU A 90 21.03 -21.95 23.36
N SER A 91 21.14 -23.29 23.33
CA SER A 91 21.67 -24.06 24.46
C SER A 91 23.15 -23.81 24.70
N GLN A 92 23.97 -23.73 23.64
CA GLN A 92 25.40 -23.48 23.77
C GLN A 92 25.69 -22.13 24.43
N ARG A 93 24.89 -21.10 24.15
CA ARG A 93 25.05 -19.76 24.74
C ARG A 93 24.91 -19.80 26.26
N THR A 94 23.86 -20.44 26.75
CA THR A 94 23.56 -20.52 28.18
C THR A 94 24.45 -21.52 28.90
N ASP A 95 24.76 -22.66 28.28
CA ASP A 95 25.69 -23.66 28.83
C ASP A 95 27.08 -23.05 29.04
N GLN A 96 27.57 -22.28 28.06
CA GLN A 96 28.85 -21.60 28.16
C GLN A 96 28.85 -20.55 29.28
N ALA A 97 27.82 -19.70 29.36
CA ALA A 97 27.70 -18.69 30.43
C ALA A 97 27.66 -19.33 31.83
N ASN A 98 26.91 -20.43 31.98
CA ASN A 98 26.83 -21.22 33.21
C ASN A 98 28.17 -21.86 33.57
N GLN A 99 28.86 -22.46 32.59
CA GLN A 99 30.16 -23.10 32.80
C GLN A 99 31.25 -22.09 33.21
N LEU A 100 31.21 -20.89 32.65
CA LEU A 100 32.14 -19.80 32.96
C LEU A 100 31.84 -19.13 34.31
N GLY A 101 30.70 -19.43 34.92
CA GLY A 101 30.27 -18.79 36.16
C GLY A 101 30.04 -17.29 35.98
N ALA A 102 29.44 -16.88 34.86
CA ALA A 102 29.19 -15.47 34.58
C ALA A 102 28.34 -14.82 35.70
N ALA A 103 28.70 -13.61 36.14
CA ALA A 103 27.92 -12.91 37.17
C ALA A 103 26.63 -12.28 36.60
N TRP A 104 26.57 -12.08 35.28
CA TRP A 104 25.42 -11.51 34.58
C TRP A 104 25.33 -12.01 33.14
N TYR A 105 24.12 -12.09 32.58
CA TYR A 105 23.85 -12.48 31.19
C TYR A 105 23.03 -11.41 30.46
N HIS A 106 23.58 -10.81 29.40
CA HIS A 106 22.87 -9.83 28.58
C HIS A 106 22.71 -10.31 27.14
N SER A 107 21.47 -10.52 26.70
CA SER A 107 21.14 -10.88 25.31
C SER A 107 20.85 -9.63 24.48
N ILE A 108 21.46 -9.50 23.31
CA ILE A 108 21.37 -8.32 22.44
C ILE A 108 20.65 -8.73 21.15
N HIS A 109 19.53 -8.06 20.85
CA HIS A 109 18.64 -8.35 19.73
C HIS A 109 18.09 -7.08 19.03
N SER A 110 17.41 -7.29 17.90
CA SER A 110 16.45 -6.34 17.32
C SER A 110 15.19 -7.08 16.85
N ASP A 111 14.05 -6.38 16.89
CA ASP A 111 12.74 -7.00 16.67
C ASP A 111 12.35 -7.05 15.18
N ALA A 112 11.28 -7.77 14.86
CA ALA A 112 10.72 -7.85 13.52
C ALA A 112 9.22 -7.58 13.53
N GLY A 113 8.75 -6.83 12.54
CA GLY A 113 7.33 -6.53 12.36
C GLY A 113 7.04 -5.87 11.01
N ALA A 114 5.85 -5.29 10.87
CA ALA A 114 5.49 -4.51 9.69
C ALA A 114 6.52 -3.36 9.45
N PRO A 115 6.79 -2.97 8.19
CA PRO A 115 7.86 -2.03 7.87
C PRO A 115 7.75 -0.65 8.53
N ASP A 116 6.56 -0.23 8.93
CA ASP A 116 6.28 1.03 9.64
C ASP A 116 6.52 0.93 11.15
N ARG A 117 6.59 -0.27 11.72
CA ARG A 117 6.84 -0.48 13.15
C ARG A 117 8.30 -0.27 13.50
N ASN A 118 8.54 0.45 14.59
CA ASN A 118 9.86 0.58 15.18
C ASN A 118 9.76 0.98 16.65
N SER A 119 10.20 0.12 17.56
CA SER A 119 10.29 0.41 18.98
C SER A 119 11.41 -0.37 19.65
N THR A 120 11.86 0.13 20.81
CA THR A 120 12.72 -0.64 21.72
C THR A 120 11.88 -1.48 22.68
N LEU A 121 12.37 -2.66 23.05
CA LEU A 121 11.75 -3.53 24.03
C LEU A 121 12.85 -4.17 24.90
N LEU A 122 12.61 -4.31 26.20
CA LEU A 122 13.47 -5.10 27.07
C LEU A 122 12.65 -6.22 27.71
N LEU A 123 13.21 -7.43 27.74
CA LEU A 123 12.58 -8.62 28.30
C LEU A 123 13.45 -9.22 29.40
N TRP A 124 12.92 -9.29 30.61
CA TRP A 124 13.59 -9.92 31.77
C TRP A 124 12.90 -11.22 32.17
N GLY A 125 13.64 -12.13 32.81
CA GLY A 125 13.12 -13.45 33.18
C GLY A 125 12.02 -13.36 34.24
N GLN A 126 10.82 -13.83 33.92
CA GLN A 126 9.68 -13.80 34.84
C GLN A 126 9.05 -15.18 34.98
N TYR A 127 8.75 -15.61 36.20
CA TYR A 127 7.95 -16.80 36.43
C TYR A 127 6.46 -16.53 36.13
N TYR A 128 5.68 -17.58 35.88
CA TYR A 128 4.26 -17.47 35.57
C TYR A 128 3.43 -16.81 36.69
N ASN A 129 3.90 -16.89 37.94
CA ASN A 129 3.28 -16.21 39.08
C ASN A 129 3.53 -14.68 39.10
N GLY A 130 4.25 -14.15 38.11
CA GLY A 130 4.56 -12.72 37.97
C GLY A 130 5.87 -12.29 38.65
N GLU A 131 6.50 -13.16 39.43
CA GLU A 131 7.76 -12.86 40.12
C GLU A 131 8.95 -12.88 39.16
N GLU A 132 9.99 -12.10 39.49
CA GLU A 132 11.26 -12.16 38.77
C GLU A 132 11.97 -13.49 38.99
N LYS A 133 12.65 -13.97 37.95
CA LYS A 133 13.51 -15.14 37.99
C LYS A 133 14.63 -14.98 39.03
N ASN A 134 14.85 -16.01 39.83
CA ASN A 134 15.98 -16.09 40.77
C ASN A 134 17.23 -16.70 40.08
N PRO A 135 18.44 -16.12 40.22
CA PRO A 135 18.76 -14.87 40.93
C PRO A 135 18.22 -13.62 40.23
N ASN A 136 17.67 -12.71 41.04
CA ASN A 136 17.09 -11.46 40.60
C ASN A 136 18.16 -10.46 40.13
N GLY A 137 17.77 -9.51 39.29
CA GLY A 137 18.61 -8.42 38.82
C GLY A 137 18.30 -8.00 37.38
N GLY A 138 17.84 -8.94 36.55
CA GLY A 138 17.52 -8.69 35.14
C GLY A 138 16.45 -7.61 34.98
N LYS A 139 15.43 -7.58 35.84
CA LYS A 139 14.42 -6.51 35.84
C LYS A 139 15.03 -5.15 36.14
N ALA A 140 15.94 -5.07 37.11
CA ALA A 140 16.56 -3.81 37.51
C ALA A 140 17.40 -3.20 36.38
N LEU A 141 18.23 -4.00 35.72
CA LEU A 141 18.99 -3.51 34.55
C LEU A 141 18.06 -3.20 33.36
N SER A 142 17.05 -4.03 33.12
CA SER A 142 16.04 -3.79 32.09
C SER A 142 15.31 -2.45 32.25
N ASP A 143 14.88 -2.12 33.48
CA ASP A 143 14.19 -0.86 33.80
C ASP A 143 15.10 0.38 33.62
N ILE A 144 16.41 0.24 33.87
CA ILE A 144 17.39 1.29 33.59
C ILE A 144 17.62 1.41 32.08
N MET A 145 17.89 0.29 31.43
CA MET A 145 18.35 0.23 30.04
C MET A 145 17.30 0.68 29.05
N ILE A 146 16.02 0.36 29.28
CA ILE A 146 14.96 0.76 28.36
C ILE A 146 14.96 2.29 28.13
N ASN A 147 15.23 3.09 29.16
CA ASN A 147 15.25 4.55 29.05
C ASN A 147 16.44 5.05 28.22
N HIS A 148 17.65 4.57 28.51
CA HIS A 148 18.84 4.95 27.76
C HIS A 148 18.77 4.50 26.31
N LEU A 149 18.32 3.27 26.07
CA LEU A 149 18.16 2.70 24.74
C LEU A 149 17.12 3.47 23.93
N THR A 150 15.91 3.68 24.48
CA THR A 150 14.83 4.44 23.81
C THR A 150 15.31 5.85 23.42
N ASN A 151 15.92 6.56 24.37
CA ASN A 151 16.40 7.93 24.14
C ASN A 151 17.57 8.00 23.15
N GLY A 152 18.46 7.00 23.17
CA GLY A 152 19.60 6.91 22.26
C GLY A 152 19.16 6.58 20.83
N MET A 153 18.29 5.58 20.68
CA MET A 153 17.78 5.14 19.38
C MET A 153 16.78 6.13 18.76
N ARG A 154 16.22 7.06 19.56
CA ARG A 154 15.26 8.09 19.14
C ARG A 154 14.00 7.51 18.49
N ILE A 155 13.50 6.41 19.04
CA ILE A 155 12.30 5.69 18.59
C ILE A 155 11.35 5.45 19.77
N ALA A 156 10.15 4.94 19.50
CA ALA A 156 9.18 4.62 20.54
C ALA A 156 9.64 3.44 21.41
N SER A 157 8.97 3.23 22.55
CA SER A 157 9.29 2.15 23.48
C SER A 157 8.07 1.26 23.72
N SER A 158 8.27 -0.06 23.66
CA SER A 158 7.33 -1.07 24.15
C SER A 158 7.49 -1.30 25.66
N GLY A 159 8.58 -0.80 26.27
CA GLY A 159 8.83 -0.88 27.71
C GLY A 159 9.77 -2.02 28.14
N SER A 160 9.90 -2.17 29.46
CA SER A 160 10.61 -3.25 30.16
C SER A 160 9.57 -4.22 30.72
N ILE A 161 9.51 -5.44 30.20
CA ILE A 161 8.40 -6.38 30.47
C ILE A 161 8.98 -7.75 30.86
N GLY A 162 8.36 -8.41 31.85
CA GLY A 162 8.70 -9.79 32.18
C GLY A 162 8.28 -10.72 31.04
N ASP A 163 9.14 -11.64 30.63
CA ASP A 163 8.91 -12.42 29.40
C ASP A 163 7.58 -13.21 29.42
N CYS A 164 7.18 -13.82 30.54
CA CYS A 164 5.86 -14.45 30.64
C CYS A 164 4.67 -13.47 30.53
N SER A 165 4.82 -12.22 30.97
CA SER A 165 3.80 -11.17 30.79
C SER A 165 3.78 -10.62 29.36
N PHE A 166 4.86 -10.79 28.61
CA PHE A 166 4.94 -10.39 27.20
C PHE A 166 4.31 -11.45 26.29
N TYR A 167 4.72 -12.72 26.43
CA TYR A 167 4.29 -13.84 25.59
C TYR A 167 2.92 -14.41 25.95
N THR A 168 1.91 -13.55 26.10
CA THR A 168 0.55 -13.92 26.55
C THR A 168 -0.23 -14.80 25.56
N TRP A 169 0.19 -14.84 24.30
CA TRP A 169 -0.38 -15.72 23.28
C TRP A 169 0.13 -17.17 23.37
N SER A 170 1.08 -17.45 24.27
CA SER A 170 1.58 -18.80 24.51
C SER A 170 1.27 -19.28 25.91
N ASP A 171 0.76 -20.50 26.00
CA ASP A 171 0.48 -21.26 27.20
C ASP A 171 1.74 -21.95 27.78
N TYR A 172 2.93 -21.69 27.24
CA TYR A 172 4.19 -22.23 27.75
C TYR A 172 4.46 -21.85 29.21
N CYS A 173 4.29 -20.58 29.59
CA CYS A 173 4.54 -20.16 30.97
C CYS A 173 3.54 -20.79 31.95
N ALA A 174 2.27 -20.88 31.56
CA ALA A 174 1.25 -21.55 32.37
C ALA A 174 1.60 -23.04 32.61
N ASN A 175 2.19 -23.71 31.62
CA ASN A 175 2.52 -25.13 31.69
C ASN A 175 3.89 -25.43 32.35
N SER A 176 4.89 -24.57 32.14
CA SER A 176 6.27 -24.79 32.60
C SER A 176 6.61 -24.07 33.91
N GLY A 177 5.82 -23.07 34.31
CA GLY A 177 6.14 -22.13 35.38
C GLY A 177 7.00 -20.94 34.94
N GLY A 178 7.47 -20.90 33.69
CA GLY A 178 8.36 -19.85 33.17
C GLY A 178 9.81 -19.95 33.68
N PRO A 179 10.71 -19.05 33.27
CA PRO A 179 10.56 -18.00 32.25
C PRO A 179 10.31 -18.51 30.81
N TYR A 180 9.76 -17.65 29.95
CA TYR A 180 9.44 -17.99 28.56
C TYR A 180 10.69 -18.11 27.68
N LEU A 181 11.56 -17.11 27.72
CA LEU A 181 12.74 -17.07 26.87
C LEU A 181 13.75 -18.13 27.31
N TYR A 182 14.32 -18.84 26.36
CA TYR A 182 15.29 -19.91 26.64
C TYR A 182 16.47 -19.38 27.46
N VAL A 183 17.02 -18.23 27.05
CA VAL A 183 18.16 -17.58 27.72
C VAL A 183 17.83 -17.15 29.15
N ASN A 184 16.60 -16.67 29.40
CA ASN A 184 16.17 -16.34 30.75
C ASN A 184 15.96 -17.60 31.60
N ARG A 185 15.40 -18.65 31.02
CA ARG A 185 15.05 -19.87 31.75
C ARG A 185 16.25 -20.71 32.17
N THR A 186 17.31 -20.74 31.37
CA THR A 186 18.38 -21.76 31.51
C THR A 186 19.72 -21.19 32.00
N THR A 187 19.83 -19.88 32.17
CA THR A 187 20.99 -19.22 32.80
C THR A 187 20.89 -19.27 34.32
N ASN A 188 22.00 -19.47 35.02
CA ASN A 188 22.07 -19.56 36.49
C ASN A 188 22.39 -18.21 37.18
N MET A 189 22.40 -17.11 36.41
CA MET A 189 22.67 -15.75 36.84
C MET A 189 21.51 -14.81 36.44
N PRO A 190 21.48 -13.55 36.93
CA PRO A 190 20.51 -12.56 36.46
C PRO A 190 20.64 -12.37 34.94
N SER A 191 19.50 -12.23 34.28
CA SER A 191 19.46 -12.21 32.82
C SER A 191 18.34 -11.33 32.26
N GLU A 192 18.64 -10.67 31.16
CA GLU A 192 17.69 -9.90 30.36
C GLU A 192 18.09 -9.89 28.88
N LEU A 193 17.13 -9.52 28.04
CA LEU A 193 17.26 -9.40 26.60
C LEU A 193 16.83 -7.99 26.17
N SER A 194 17.62 -7.37 25.28
CA SER A 194 17.32 -6.07 24.67
C SER A 194 16.96 -6.20 23.20
N GLU A 195 15.92 -5.50 22.78
CA GLU A 195 15.49 -5.34 21.40
C GLU A 195 15.62 -3.86 21.02
N ALA A 196 16.59 -3.54 20.17
CA ALA A 196 16.90 -2.14 19.82
C ALA A 196 16.35 -1.75 18.44
N GLY A 197 15.04 -1.52 18.38
CA GLY A 197 14.34 -1.20 17.13
C GLY A 197 14.03 -2.44 16.30
N HIS A 198 13.44 -2.25 15.12
CA HIS A 198 13.03 -3.35 14.24
C HIS A 198 13.92 -3.45 12.99
N HIS A 199 14.58 -4.58 12.73
CA HIS A 199 15.42 -4.74 11.52
C HIS A 199 14.62 -4.87 10.23
N THR A 200 13.30 -5.02 10.30
CA THR A 200 12.39 -4.95 9.14
C THR A 200 11.93 -3.53 8.82
N ASN A 201 12.18 -2.56 9.70
CA ASN A 201 11.91 -1.15 9.42
C ASN A 201 12.99 -0.57 8.47
N PRO A 202 12.63 0.02 7.31
CA PRO A 202 13.59 0.53 6.34
C PRO A 202 14.62 1.52 6.92
N ARG A 203 14.14 2.42 7.80
CA ARG A 203 15.01 3.43 8.40
C ARG A 203 15.94 2.84 9.45
N GLN A 204 15.43 1.93 10.28
CA GLN A 204 16.25 1.28 11.29
C GLN A 204 17.29 0.34 10.66
N ASN A 205 16.93 -0.40 9.62
CA ASN A 205 17.83 -1.33 8.95
C ASN A 205 19.04 -0.61 8.33
N THR A 206 18.83 0.52 7.66
CA THR A 206 19.92 1.35 7.10
C THR A 206 20.82 1.97 8.18
N LEU A 207 20.26 2.32 9.35
CA LEU A 207 21.04 2.77 10.50
C LEU A 207 21.85 1.61 11.11
N ASN A 208 21.25 0.44 11.26
CA ASN A 208 21.90 -0.76 11.81
C ASN A 208 23.14 -1.19 11.00
N MET A 209 23.18 -0.90 9.70
CA MET A 209 24.36 -1.14 8.85
C MET A 209 25.56 -0.28 9.28
N ASN A 210 25.35 0.95 9.76
CA ASN A 210 26.42 1.87 10.16
C ASN A 210 27.16 1.37 11.41
N ALA A 211 28.49 1.42 11.40
CA ALA A 211 29.31 0.92 12.52
C ALA A 211 29.13 1.77 13.79
N ASP A 212 29.07 3.10 13.66
CA ASP A 212 28.95 4.01 14.78
C ASP A 212 27.53 4.07 15.37
N TRP A 213 26.50 3.71 14.60
CA TRP A 213 25.15 3.51 15.12
C TRP A 213 25.11 2.33 16.10
N LYS A 214 25.78 1.22 15.75
CA LYS A 214 25.95 0.08 16.66
C LYS A 214 26.79 0.46 17.88
N ARG A 215 27.78 1.34 17.71
CA ARG A 215 28.55 1.93 18.82
C ARG A 215 27.69 2.81 19.72
N LEU A 216 26.80 3.62 19.15
CA LEU A 216 25.82 4.43 19.89
C LEU A 216 24.90 3.54 20.72
N GLU A 217 24.35 2.49 20.12
CA GLU A 217 23.52 1.50 20.83
C GLU A 217 24.29 0.88 22.00
N ALA A 218 25.50 0.36 21.75
CA ALA A 218 26.36 -0.20 22.79
C ALA A 218 26.68 0.80 23.92
N ARG A 219 26.84 2.09 23.60
CA ARG A 219 27.09 3.14 24.59
C ARG A 219 25.89 3.33 25.53
N THR A 220 24.66 3.15 25.05
CA THR A 220 23.47 3.17 25.94
C THR A 220 23.46 2.01 26.94
N MET A 221 23.87 0.82 26.48
CA MET A 221 23.98 -0.38 27.34
C MET A 221 25.11 -0.21 28.36
N PHE A 222 26.25 0.34 27.93
CA PHE A 222 27.39 0.67 28.79
C PHE A 222 26.99 1.62 29.93
N TRP A 223 26.28 2.71 29.64
CA TRP A 223 25.78 3.63 30.68
C TRP A 223 24.79 2.95 31.62
N SER A 224 23.94 2.07 31.10
CA SER A 224 22.98 1.32 31.92
C SER A 224 23.67 0.41 32.94
N ILE A 225 24.79 -0.21 32.55
CA ILE A 225 25.62 -1.03 33.45
C ILE A 225 26.29 -0.16 34.52
N LEU A 226 26.83 1.00 34.16
CA LEU A 226 27.41 1.91 35.16
C LEU A 226 26.35 2.38 36.17
N ASP A 227 25.16 2.75 35.69
CA ASP A 227 24.05 3.19 36.53
C ASP A 227 23.54 2.06 37.45
N LEU A 228 23.50 0.80 36.97
CA LEU A 228 23.17 -0.37 37.79
C LEU A 228 24.10 -0.50 39.01
N HIS A 229 25.39 -0.21 38.82
CA HIS A 229 26.40 -0.27 39.88
C HIS A 229 26.52 1.05 40.67
N GLY A 230 25.70 2.07 40.38
CA GLY A 230 25.79 3.39 41.01
C GLY A 230 27.10 4.14 40.69
N ILE A 231 27.75 3.80 39.59
CA ILE A 231 29.02 4.39 39.16
C ILE A 231 28.74 5.70 38.43
N THR A 232 29.42 6.77 38.83
CA THR A 232 29.29 8.08 38.15
C THR A 232 29.89 7.99 36.74
N ARG A 233 29.07 8.34 35.74
CA ARG A 233 29.48 8.34 34.33
C ARG A 233 30.47 9.50 34.05
N PRO A 234 31.49 9.29 33.20
CA PRO A 234 32.33 10.40 32.72
C PRO A 234 31.52 11.36 31.86
N ASP A 235 32.06 12.57 31.65
CA ASP A 235 31.49 13.53 30.71
C ASP A 235 31.32 12.90 29.32
N VAL A 236 30.09 12.84 28.82
CA VAL A 236 29.74 12.16 27.57
C VAL A 236 30.38 12.85 26.37
N ARG A 237 30.08 14.15 26.13
CA ARG A 237 30.70 14.95 25.05
C ARG A 237 30.64 14.30 23.66
N ILE A 238 29.52 13.66 23.37
CA ILE A 238 29.25 13.04 22.06
C ILE A 238 28.24 13.91 21.31
N VAL A 239 28.59 14.31 20.09
CA VAL A 239 27.67 14.98 19.16
C VAL A 239 27.34 14.03 18.02
N THR A 240 26.05 13.81 17.79
CA THR A 240 25.57 12.82 16.81
C THR A 240 24.24 13.28 16.20
N GLY A 241 23.89 12.77 15.03
CA GLY A 241 22.65 13.14 14.37
C GLY A 241 22.57 12.59 12.96
N ILE A 242 21.60 13.11 12.21
CA ILE A 242 21.35 12.72 10.83
C ILE A 242 21.36 13.97 9.94
N VAL A 243 22.12 13.91 8.85
CA VAL A 243 22.10 14.91 7.78
C VAL A 243 21.07 14.49 6.72
N LYS A 244 20.13 15.36 6.41
CA LYS A 244 19.00 15.09 5.51
C LYS A 244 18.88 16.18 4.45
N ASN A 245 18.33 15.81 3.29
CA ASN A 245 17.82 16.77 2.32
C ASN A 245 16.54 17.40 2.87
N LYS A 246 16.49 18.73 2.91
CA LYS A 246 15.34 19.50 3.39
C LYS A 246 14.05 19.27 2.60
N GLU A 247 14.14 18.89 1.33
CA GLU A 247 12.97 18.77 0.44
C GLU A 247 12.13 17.52 0.63
N GLY A 248 12.79 16.41 0.95
CA GLY A 248 12.15 15.09 1.06
C GLY A 248 12.52 14.33 2.32
N GLY A 249 13.36 14.92 3.19
CA GLY A 249 13.84 14.26 4.40
C GLY A 249 14.79 13.08 4.18
N LYS A 250 15.13 12.75 2.91
CA LYS A 250 16.06 11.66 2.57
C LYS A 250 17.42 11.94 3.22
N PRO A 251 17.99 10.97 3.96
CA PRO A 251 19.35 11.10 4.49
C PRO A 251 20.38 11.31 3.38
N ILE A 252 21.42 12.11 3.67
CA ILE A 252 22.46 12.45 2.70
C ILE A 252 23.70 11.59 2.96
N ASN A 253 24.06 10.78 1.97
CA ASN A 253 25.30 10.02 1.94
C ASN A 253 26.49 10.92 1.60
N GLY A 254 27.67 10.65 2.16
CA GLY A 254 28.88 11.44 1.92
C GLY A 254 28.82 12.87 2.44
N ALA A 255 27.87 13.19 3.33
CA ALA A 255 27.83 14.48 3.99
C ALA A 255 29.02 14.61 4.95
N GLN A 256 29.69 15.75 4.92
CA GLN A 256 30.81 16.07 5.80
C GLN A 256 30.33 16.93 6.96
N ILE A 257 30.63 16.47 8.18
CA ILE A 257 30.38 17.18 9.43
C ILE A 257 31.74 17.57 10.02
N THR A 258 31.95 18.87 10.27
CA THR A 258 33.16 19.38 10.92
C THR A 258 32.80 19.98 12.28
N ILE A 259 33.49 19.54 13.33
CA ILE A 259 33.35 20.04 14.71
C ILE A 259 34.76 20.28 15.26
N ALA A 260 35.09 21.54 15.57
CA ALA A 260 36.45 21.94 15.93
C ALA A 260 37.47 21.44 14.87
N ASP A 261 38.41 20.58 15.25
CA ASP A 261 39.41 19.94 14.39
C ASP A 261 38.99 18.54 13.88
N GLN A 262 37.85 18.02 14.35
CA GLN A 262 37.33 16.72 13.94
C GLN A 262 36.46 16.82 12.69
N THR A 263 36.54 15.80 11.84
CA THR A 263 35.72 15.65 10.64
C THR A 263 35.12 14.25 10.59
N TYR A 264 33.82 14.16 10.29
CA TYR A 264 33.10 12.93 10.03
C TYR A 264 32.49 12.97 8.63
N ILE A 265 32.50 11.84 7.92
CA ILE A 265 31.84 11.69 6.61
C ILE A 265 30.80 10.59 6.74
N THR A 266 29.54 10.89 6.43
CA THR A 266 28.46 9.90 6.45
C THR A 266 28.69 8.83 5.38
N ASP A 267 28.18 7.63 5.59
CA ASP A 267 28.39 6.52 4.65
C ASP A 267 27.97 6.86 3.22
N THR A 268 28.70 6.31 2.25
CA THR A 268 28.38 6.37 0.83
C THR A 268 28.00 4.99 0.29
N TYR A 269 27.59 4.96 -0.96
CA TYR A 269 27.43 3.69 -1.67
C TYR A 269 28.73 2.88 -1.64
N GLU A 270 29.85 3.52 -1.97
CA GLU A 270 31.18 2.91 -2.05
C GLU A 270 31.72 2.50 -0.69
N SER A 271 31.38 3.21 0.40
CA SER A 271 31.87 2.87 1.74
C SER A 271 31.10 1.70 2.37
N LEU A 272 29.78 1.65 2.16
CA LEU A 272 28.91 0.73 2.89
C LEU A 272 27.84 0.07 2.01
N PHE A 273 27.03 0.86 1.30
CA PHE A 273 25.76 0.34 0.76
C PHE A 273 25.92 -0.59 -0.45
N TYR A 274 27.05 -0.59 -1.13
CA TYR A 274 27.34 -1.54 -2.23
C TYR A 274 27.27 -3.01 -1.81
N GLN A 275 27.40 -3.29 -0.51
CA GLN A 275 27.32 -4.64 0.05
C GLN A 275 25.88 -5.17 0.08
N TYR A 276 24.89 -4.27 0.06
CA TYR A 276 23.48 -4.59 0.34
C TYR A 276 22.53 -4.18 -0.79
N SER A 277 22.98 -3.30 -1.69
CA SER A 277 22.22 -2.91 -2.88
C SER A 277 23.11 -2.77 -4.12
N SER A 278 22.51 -3.05 -5.27
CA SER A 278 23.10 -2.75 -6.59
C SER A 278 22.74 -1.35 -7.11
N ASP A 279 21.75 -0.70 -6.49
CA ASP A 279 21.33 0.66 -6.81
C ASP A 279 22.03 1.67 -5.87
N PRO A 280 22.87 2.57 -6.39
CA PRO A 280 23.61 3.55 -5.57
C PRO A 280 22.72 4.54 -4.83
N ASP A 281 21.47 4.73 -5.28
CA ASP A 281 20.55 5.70 -4.71
C ASP A 281 19.52 5.09 -3.74
N GLN A 282 19.44 3.76 -3.63
CA GLN A 282 18.43 3.08 -2.83
C GLN A 282 18.63 3.29 -1.31
N LEU A 283 19.86 3.15 -0.82
CA LEU A 283 20.15 3.10 0.61
C LEU A 283 20.89 4.35 1.07
N SER A 284 20.44 4.91 2.20
CA SER A 284 21.09 6.06 2.82
C SER A 284 20.83 6.09 4.32
N ASN A 285 21.85 6.43 5.11
CA ASN A 285 21.70 6.59 6.56
C ASN A 285 21.88 8.03 7.03
N GLY A 286 22.75 8.81 6.37
CA GLY A 286 23.10 10.19 6.73
C GLY A 286 23.59 10.36 8.17
N PHE A 287 23.99 9.28 8.83
CA PHE A 287 24.28 9.26 10.26
C PHE A 287 25.72 9.69 10.51
N TYR A 288 25.92 10.46 11.59
CA TYR A 288 27.24 10.83 12.06
C TYR A 288 27.35 10.70 13.59
N TYR A 289 28.57 10.42 14.06
CA TYR A 289 28.87 10.21 15.47
C TYR A 289 30.30 10.67 15.78
N ILE A 290 30.43 11.69 16.62
CA ILE A 290 31.71 12.31 16.97
C ILE A 290 31.84 12.30 18.50
N GLU A 291 32.84 11.57 19.00
CA GLU A 291 33.17 11.47 20.43
C GLU A 291 34.22 12.52 20.85
N ASN A 292 34.40 12.71 22.16
CA ASN A 292 35.43 13.58 22.73
C ASN A 292 35.37 15.02 22.21
N VAL A 293 34.16 15.57 22.07
CA VAL A 293 33.95 16.94 21.62
C VAL A 293 34.23 17.90 22.77
N GLU A 294 35.30 18.68 22.64
CA GLU A 294 35.71 19.68 23.63
C GLU A 294 35.09 21.05 23.31
N PRO A 295 34.08 21.53 24.06
CA PRO A 295 33.44 22.82 23.81
C PRO A 295 34.27 24.02 24.27
N GLU A 296 34.20 25.11 23.51
CA GLU A 296 34.65 26.43 23.95
C GLU A 296 33.47 27.15 24.62
N ASN A 297 33.49 27.30 25.95
CA ASN A 297 32.40 27.89 26.74
C ASN A 297 31.05 27.17 26.51
N ASP A 298 31.01 25.86 26.77
CA ASP A 298 29.84 24.97 26.71
C ASP A 298 29.22 24.74 25.32
N SER A 299 29.77 25.33 24.25
CA SER A 299 29.30 25.10 22.88
C SER A 299 30.43 24.88 21.86
N VAL A 300 30.08 24.22 20.75
CA VAL A 300 30.95 24.06 19.57
C VAL A 300 30.25 24.57 18.32
N THR A 301 31.03 25.06 17.36
CA THR A 301 30.51 25.33 16.01
C THR A 301 30.58 24.05 15.20
N VAL A 302 29.44 23.65 14.62
CA VAL A 302 29.29 22.48 13.77
C VAL A 302 28.92 22.93 12.37
N ILE A 303 29.64 22.44 11.37
CA ILE A 303 29.37 22.71 9.96
C ILE A 303 28.99 21.39 9.29
N ALA A 304 27.82 21.34 8.67
CA ALA A 304 27.41 20.23 7.81
C ALA A 304 27.41 20.69 6.35
N SER A 305 28.01 19.88 5.47
CA SER A 305 28.11 20.17 4.03
C SER A 305 27.99 18.88 3.22
N ALA A 306 27.57 18.97 1.97
CA ALA A 306 27.50 17.84 1.05
C ALA A 306 27.60 18.34 -0.40
N GLU A 307 27.98 17.46 -1.32
CA GLU A 307 28.04 17.78 -2.75
C GLU A 307 26.65 18.20 -3.28
N ASN A 308 26.58 19.30 -4.02
CA ASN A 308 25.33 19.87 -4.53
C ASN A 308 24.35 20.36 -3.44
N PHE A 309 24.82 20.64 -2.23
CA PHE A 309 24.02 21.26 -1.16
C PHE A 309 24.68 22.53 -0.63
N TYR A 310 23.87 23.49 -0.17
CA TYR A 310 24.42 24.60 0.62
C TYR A 310 24.78 24.12 2.03
N PRO A 311 25.95 24.51 2.56
CA PRO A 311 26.35 24.13 3.91
C PRO A 311 25.50 24.84 4.97
N GLU A 312 25.31 24.18 6.11
CA GLU A 312 24.66 24.72 7.30
C GLU A 312 25.70 24.83 8.42
N THR A 313 25.78 25.99 9.09
CA THR A 313 26.68 26.23 10.24
C THR A 313 25.86 26.59 11.46
N VAL A 314 26.03 25.85 12.56
CA VAL A 314 25.25 26.01 13.80
C VAL A 314 26.14 25.93 15.04
N LYS A 315 25.83 26.73 16.06
CA LYS A 315 26.40 26.54 17.41
C LYS A 315 25.59 25.51 18.19
N VAL A 316 26.26 24.50 18.72
CA VAL A 316 25.65 23.37 19.45
C VAL A 316 26.17 23.37 20.89
N ALA A 317 25.27 23.41 21.87
CA ALA A 317 25.61 23.26 23.28
C ALA A 317 25.86 21.77 23.58
N VAL A 318 27.06 21.42 24.06
CA VAL A 318 27.48 20.03 24.24
C VAL A 318 27.06 19.54 25.62
N ARG A 319 26.38 18.40 25.66
CA ARG A 319 25.93 17.74 26.88
C ARG A 319 27.02 16.83 27.46
N ASN A 320 27.10 16.81 28.79
CA ASN A 320 27.98 15.93 29.55
C ASN A 320 27.26 14.67 30.08
N ASP A 321 25.93 14.64 30.07
CA ASP A 321 25.11 13.59 30.71
C ASP A 321 24.53 12.55 29.72
N PHE A 322 24.42 12.93 28.44
CA PHE A 322 23.84 12.12 27.37
C PHE A 322 24.34 12.60 26.01
N PHE A 323 23.94 11.92 24.93
CA PHE A 323 24.20 12.37 23.56
C PHE A 323 23.68 13.79 23.31
N THR A 324 24.46 14.57 22.56
CA THR A 324 24.03 15.84 21.97
C THR A 324 23.52 15.59 20.56
N PHE A 325 22.21 15.48 20.40
CA PHE A 325 21.60 15.27 19.08
C PHE A 325 21.51 16.57 18.29
N LYS A 326 22.05 16.59 17.07
CA LYS A 326 21.86 17.69 16.12
C LYS A 326 21.64 17.14 14.70
N ASP A 327 20.39 17.20 14.24
CA ASP A 327 20.09 16.91 12.84
C ASP A 327 20.32 18.16 11.96
N PHE A 328 20.71 17.92 10.71
CA PHE A 328 20.94 18.95 9.69
C PHE A 328 19.99 18.74 8.50
N TYR A 329 19.48 19.83 7.94
CA TYR A 329 18.53 19.81 6.84
C TYR A 329 19.04 20.68 5.71
N LEU A 330 19.91 20.11 4.88
CA LEU A 330 20.60 20.84 3.82
C LEU A 330 19.66 21.09 2.64
N VAL A 331 19.78 22.26 2.04
CA VAL A 331 19.04 22.64 0.82
C VAL A 331 19.88 22.27 -0.39
N SER A 332 19.34 21.45 -1.30
CA SER A 332 20.04 21.14 -2.55
C SER A 332 20.17 22.40 -3.42
N ALA A 333 21.34 22.57 -4.01
CA ALA A 333 21.71 23.69 -4.88
C ALA A 333 21.40 23.43 -6.36
N ILE A 334 20.85 22.26 -6.71
CA ILE A 334 20.53 21.88 -8.10
C ILE A 334 19.28 22.65 -8.56
N PRO A 335 19.30 23.41 -9.66
CA PRO A 335 18.12 24.17 -10.09
C PRO A 335 16.91 23.26 -10.43
N PRO A 336 15.67 23.76 -10.27
CA PRO A 336 14.48 23.03 -10.73
C PRO A 336 14.47 22.95 -12.26
N LYS A 337 13.99 21.84 -12.79
CA LYS A 337 13.81 21.60 -14.24
C LYS A 337 12.49 20.88 -14.50
N ILE A 338 12.07 20.85 -15.76
CA ILE A 338 10.93 20.03 -16.19
C ILE A 338 11.43 18.59 -16.35
N VAL A 339 10.67 17.64 -15.80
CA VAL A 339 10.94 16.21 -15.91
C VAL A 339 10.05 15.58 -16.98
N GLU A 340 8.81 16.05 -17.10
CA GLU A 340 7.80 15.46 -17.98
C GLU A 340 6.73 16.50 -18.35
N THR A 341 6.15 16.36 -19.54
CA THR A 341 4.96 17.10 -19.96
C THR A 341 3.97 16.20 -20.69
N VAL A 342 2.68 16.49 -20.53
CA VAL A 342 1.59 15.99 -21.37
C VAL A 342 0.82 17.23 -21.87
N PRO A 343 0.72 17.50 -23.17
CA PRO A 343 1.32 16.74 -24.26
C PRO A 343 2.85 16.71 -24.22
N GLU A 344 3.43 15.75 -24.91
CA GLU A 344 4.87 15.70 -25.14
C GLU A 344 5.31 16.79 -26.14
N GLN A 345 6.60 17.13 -26.14
CA GLN A 345 7.15 18.08 -27.10
C GLN A 345 6.95 17.60 -28.54
N GLY A 346 6.17 18.37 -29.32
CA GLY A 346 5.89 18.10 -30.72
C GLY A 346 4.67 17.22 -30.96
N ASP A 347 3.84 16.95 -29.94
CA ASP A 347 2.57 16.23 -30.12
C ASP A 347 1.71 16.90 -31.20
N THR A 348 1.12 16.09 -32.08
CA THR A 348 0.35 16.55 -33.24
C THR A 348 -1.15 16.32 -33.11
N ALA A 349 -1.59 15.54 -32.12
CA ALA A 349 -2.97 15.08 -31.98
C ALA A 349 -3.49 15.20 -30.54
N PHE A 350 -3.10 16.28 -29.84
CA PHE A 350 -3.53 16.49 -28.46
C PHE A 350 -5.04 16.76 -28.41
N SER A 351 -5.79 15.96 -27.66
CA SER A 351 -7.23 16.19 -27.48
C SER A 351 -7.48 17.47 -26.68
N VAL A 352 -8.39 18.31 -27.17
CA VAL A 352 -8.82 19.54 -26.48
C VAL A 352 -9.58 19.27 -25.18
N LEU A 353 -10.00 18.03 -24.94
CA LEU A 353 -10.66 17.59 -23.71
C LEU A 353 -9.66 17.25 -22.59
N ASN A 354 -8.38 17.05 -22.93
CA ASN A 354 -7.36 16.65 -21.98
C ASN A 354 -6.74 17.86 -21.27
N ASP A 355 -6.40 17.68 -19.99
CA ASP A 355 -5.60 18.67 -19.27
C ASP A 355 -4.14 18.65 -19.75
N ILE A 356 -3.50 19.82 -19.80
CA ILE A 356 -2.07 19.91 -20.01
C ILE A 356 -1.35 19.75 -18.66
N ARG A 357 -0.46 18.77 -18.53
CA ARG A 357 0.33 18.45 -17.33
C ARG A 357 1.80 18.82 -17.50
N ILE A 358 2.40 19.43 -16.49
CA ILE A 358 3.84 19.75 -16.44
C ILE A 358 4.38 19.28 -15.08
N VAL A 359 5.41 18.44 -15.10
CA VAL A 359 6.04 17.87 -13.90
C VAL A 359 7.43 18.46 -13.69
N PHE A 360 7.69 18.96 -12.48
CA PHE A 360 8.95 19.59 -12.08
C PHE A 360 9.81 18.65 -11.22
N SER A 361 11.13 18.79 -11.30
CA SER A 361 12.08 18.00 -10.50
C SER A 361 12.04 18.32 -9.00
N ARG A 362 11.49 19.49 -8.63
CA ARG A 362 11.45 20.02 -7.27
C ARG A 362 10.14 20.77 -7.02
N PRO A 363 9.72 20.97 -5.75
CA PRO A 363 8.55 21.78 -5.42
C PRO A 363 8.74 23.24 -5.85
N MET A 364 7.83 23.74 -6.68
CA MET A 364 7.90 25.09 -7.23
C MET A 364 7.26 26.13 -6.31
N ASP A 365 7.69 27.39 -6.43
CA ASP A 365 6.91 28.54 -5.96
C ASP A 365 5.81 28.80 -6.99
N GLU A 366 4.57 28.44 -6.65
CA GLU A 366 3.42 28.45 -7.56
C GLU A 366 3.22 29.85 -8.16
N GLN A 367 3.24 30.90 -7.34
CA GLN A 367 3.06 32.28 -7.80
C GLN A 367 4.15 32.73 -8.78
N SER A 368 5.39 32.31 -8.55
CA SER A 368 6.52 32.60 -9.44
C SER A 368 6.40 31.91 -10.78
N VAL A 369 5.90 30.66 -10.83
CA VAL A 369 5.66 29.93 -12.08
C VAL A 369 4.46 30.52 -12.81
N ASP A 370 3.35 30.77 -12.12
CA ASP A 370 2.13 31.37 -12.66
C ASP A 370 2.44 32.71 -13.35
N SER A 371 3.29 33.54 -12.73
CA SER A 371 3.73 34.82 -13.28
C SER A 371 4.72 34.69 -14.45
N ALA A 372 5.32 33.52 -14.64
CA ALA A 372 6.31 33.23 -15.67
C ALA A 372 5.74 32.48 -16.89
N LEU A 373 4.52 31.96 -16.79
CA LEU A 373 3.82 31.25 -17.85
C LEU A 373 3.35 32.18 -18.96
N VAL A 374 3.50 31.71 -20.20
CA VAL A 374 3.03 32.37 -21.42
C VAL A 374 2.44 31.32 -22.34
N PHE A 375 1.24 31.60 -22.85
CA PHE A 375 0.51 30.77 -23.81
C PHE A 375 0.40 31.50 -25.14
N ASP A 376 0.68 30.79 -26.23
CA ASP A 376 0.53 31.29 -27.59
C ASP A 376 -0.07 30.21 -28.51
N PRO A 377 -1.27 30.38 -29.08
CA PRO A 377 -2.18 31.50 -28.82
C PRO A 377 -2.70 31.50 -27.37
N LEU A 378 -3.18 32.66 -26.90
CA LEU A 378 -3.79 32.77 -25.58
C LEU A 378 -5.18 32.11 -25.57
N PHE A 379 -5.47 31.36 -24.52
CA PHE A 379 -6.76 30.72 -24.28
C PHE A 379 -7.18 30.84 -22.82
N ALA A 380 -8.48 30.69 -22.53
CA ALA A 380 -8.99 30.75 -21.17
C ALA A 380 -8.61 29.48 -20.41
N HIS A 381 -8.00 29.61 -19.23
CA HIS A 381 -7.51 28.46 -18.48
C HIS A 381 -7.57 28.69 -16.98
N ARG A 382 -7.46 27.58 -16.23
CA ARG A 382 -7.19 27.58 -14.80
C ARG A 382 -5.97 26.71 -14.49
N LEU A 383 -5.18 27.13 -13.53
CA LEU A 383 -3.99 26.41 -13.06
C LEU A 383 -4.35 25.62 -11.80
N VAL A 384 -3.97 24.34 -11.75
CA VAL A 384 -4.17 23.46 -10.60
C VAL A 384 -2.85 22.80 -10.25
N TRP A 385 -2.37 23.05 -9.04
CA TRP A 385 -1.14 22.45 -8.51
C TRP A 385 -1.43 21.17 -7.72
N LYS A 386 -0.63 20.13 -7.95
CA LYS A 386 -0.67 18.85 -7.23
C LYS A 386 0.71 18.43 -6.74
N ASN A 387 0.75 17.32 -6.00
CA ASN A 387 1.98 16.67 -5.53
C ASN A 387 2.94 17.63 -4.80
N GLY A 388 2.39 18.43 -3.86
CA GLY A 388 3.18 19.37 -3.06
C GLY A 388 3.83 20.50 -3.86
N SER A 389 3.18 20.95 -4.95
CA SER A 389 3.65 21.96 -5.91
C SER A 389 4.70 21.45 -6.90
N ARG A 390 4.72 20.14 -7.20
CA ARG A 390 5.61 19.53 -8.20
C ARG A 390 4.94 19.32 -9.55
N GLU A 391 3.62 19.36 -9.60
CA GLU A 391 2.83 19.11 -10.80
C GLU A 391 1.87 20.27 -11.04
N LEU A 392 1.89 20.79 -12.26
CA LEU A 392 0.98 21.82 -12.73
C LEU A 392 0.05 21.24 -13.80
N TYR A 393 -1.25 21.38 -13.59
CA TYR A 393 -2.29 21.10 -14.57
C TYR A 393 -2.87 22.42 -15.08
N VAL A 394 -2.80 22.64 -16.39
CA VAL A 394 -3.47 23.73 -17.09
C VAL A 394 -4.75 23.17 -17.70
N LYS A 395 -5.89 23.54 -17.11
CA LYS A 395 -7.20 23.05 -17.53
C LYS A 395 -7.92 24.09 -18.37
N SER A 396 -8.49 23.69 -19.51
CA SER A 396 -9.20 24.59 -20.42
C SER A 396 -10.24 23.85 -21.25
N ASP A 397 -11.40 24.48 -21.43
CA ASP A 397 -12.44 24.05 -22.38
C ASP A 397 -12.47 24.96 -23.63
N SER A 398 -11.40 25.74 -23.86
CA SER A 398 -11.35 26.79 -24.89
C SER A 398 -10.22 26.61 -25.90
N LEU A 399 -9.49 25.50 -25.81
CA LEU A 399 -8.52 25.11 -26.83
C LEU A 399 -9.25 24.98 -28.18
N GLN A 400 -8.68 25.57 -29.22
CA GLN A 400 -9.20 25.47 -30.58
C GLN A 400 -8.67 24.18 -31.20
N PHE A 401 -9.46 23.55 -32.05
CA PHE A 401 -9.03 22.37 -32.80
C PHE A 401 -7.97 22.72 -33.86
N GLU A 402 -7.21 21.72 -34.29
CA GLU A 402 -6.19 21.83 -35.36
C GLU A 402 -5.19 22.99 -35.19
N THR A 403 -4.93 23.41 -33.95
CA THR A 403 -4.20 24.66 -33.64
C THR A 403 -2.86 24.34 -33.00
N GLU A 404 -1.79 24.97 -33.49
CA GLU A 404 -0.47 24.91 -32.86
C GLU A 404 -0.44 25.80 -31.60
N TYR A 405 -0.06 25.20 -30.47
CA TYR A 405 0.15 25.87 -29.20
C TYR A 405 1.62 25.83 -28.79
N THR A 406 2.08 26.93 -28.22
CA THR A 406 3.35 27.07 -27.52
C THR A 406 3.09 27.49 -26.08
N ILE A 407 3.58 26.71 -25.13
CA ILE A 407 3.64 27.07 -23.72
C ILE A 407 5.10 27.40 -23.37
N THR A 408 5.33 28.58 -22.82
CA THR A 408 6.65 28.98 -22.32
C THR A 408 6.60 29.19 -20.82
N ILE A 409 7.46 28.50 -20.09
CA ILE A 409 7.77 28.84 -18.69
C ILE A 409 9.07 29.61 -18.72
N ARG A 410 9.00 30.92 -18.47
CA ARG A 410 10.20 31.75 -18.52
C ARG A 410 11.16 31.44 -17.37
N GLY A 411 12.45 31.57 -17.62
CA GLY A 411 13.51 31.17 -16.69
C GLY A 411 13.58 31.93 -15.36
N GLN A 412 12.80 32.99 -15.16
CA GLN A 412 12.67 33.64 -13.85
C GLN A 412 11.76 32.87 -12.88
N ALA A 413 11.04 31.85 -13.33
CA ALA A 413 10.29 30.94 -12.46
C ALA A 413 11.21 30.34 -11.39
N ARG A 414 10.70 30.11 -10.18
CA ARG A 414 11.52 29.68 -9.04
C ARG A 414 10.96 28.47 -8.31
N ASP A 415 11.85 27.71 -7.69
CA ASP A 415 11.48 26.75 -6.65
C ASP A 415 11.22 27.44 -5.30
N LYS A 416 10.72 26.65 -4.33
CA LYS A 416 10.47 27.13 -2.95
C LYS A 416 11.71 27.61 -2.19
N TYR A 417 12.92 27.37 -2.73
CA TYR A 417 14.19 27.81 -2.16
C TYR A 417 14.82 28.98 -2.92
N GLY A 418 14.13 29.50 -3.95
CA GLY A 418 14.52 30.66 -4.70
C GLY A 418 15.46 30.40 -5.88
N HIS A 419 15.76 29.14 -6.23
CA HIS A 419 16.52 28.82 -7.44
C HIS A 419 15.69 29.13 -8.68
N ARG A 420 16.32 29.68 -9.72
CA ARG A 420 15.66 29.90 -11.01
C ARG A 420 15.60 28.61 -11.82
N LEU A 421 14.60 28.53 -12.70
CA LEU A 421 14.37 27.40 -13.60
C LEU A 421 15.57 27.15 -14.52
N ASP A 422 16.00 25.89 -14.59
CA ASP A 422 16.85 25.34 -15.65
C ASP A 422 15.93 24.79 -16.75
N GLY A 423 15.46 25.69 -17.61
CA GLY A 423 14.44 25.36 -18.61
C GLY A 423 14.94 24.53 -19.79
N ASN A 424 16.25 24.50 -20.04
CA ASN A 424 16.87 23.68 -21.08
C ASN A 424 17.53 22.39 -20.53
N GLY A 425 17.62 22.25 -19.21
CA GLY A 425 18.10 21.06 -18.53
C GLY A 425 19.62 20.89 -18.53
N ASP A 426 20.40 21.97 -18.75
CA ASP A 426 21.86 21.91 -18.85
C ASP A 426 22.59 22.06 -17.50
N GLY A 427 21.84 22.26 -16.42
CA GLY A 427 22.33 22.49 -15.06
C GLY A 427 22.51 23.96 -14.71
N ALA A 428 22.33 24.89 -15.66
CA ALA A 428 22.39 26.32 -15.43
C ALA A 428 20.99 26.91 -15.16
N PRO A 429 20.82 27.70 -14.09
CA PRO A 429 19.55 28.35 -13.81
C PRO A 429 19.35 29.62 -14.64
N GLY A 430 18.11 29.88 -15.07
CA GLY A 430 17.68 31.13 -15.69
C GLY A 430 17.15 31.01 -17.11
N ASP A 431 17.21 29.82 -17.70
CA ASP A 431 16.72 29.55 -19.06
C ASP A 431 15.25 29.18 -19.08
N SER A 432 14.57 29.51 -20.18
CA SER A 432 13.13 29.26 -20.33
C SER A 432 12.89 27.86 -20.88
N PHE A 433 11.82 27.22 -20.42
CA PHE A 433 11.30 25.99 -21.02
C PHE A 433 10.23 26.34 -22.06
N ARG A 434 10.21 25.61 -23.18
CA ARG A 434 9.24 25.80 -24.26
C ARG A 434 8.67 24.45 -24.68
N LEU A 435 7.36 24.30 -24.49
CA LEU A 435 6.56 23.18 -24.98
C LEU A 435 5.81 23.61 -26.24
N GLN A 436 5.87 22.82 -27.30
CA GLN A 436 5.07 22.99 -28.51
C GLN A 436 4.24 21.75 -28.78
N PHE A 437 2.97 21.93 -29.12
CA PHE A 437 2.07 20.84 -29.51
C PHE A 437 0.99 21.37 -30.45
N ARG A 438 0.22 20.47 -31.07
CA ARG A 438 -0.93 20.79 -31.90
C ARG A 438 -2.13 20.00 -31.42
N THR A 439 -3.27 20.66 -31.31
CA THR A 439 -4.55 20.03 -31.00
C THR A 439 -5.11 19.31 -32.22
N ASP A 440 -5.80 18.19 -32.02
CA ASP A 440 -6.56 17.52 -33.08
C ASP A 440 -8.00 18.04 -33.15
N HIS A 441 -8.73 17.66 -34.19
CA HIS A 441 -10.19 17.75 -34.26
C HIS A 441 -10.77 16.35 -34.33
N ASP A 442 -11.44 15.90 -33.26
CA ASP A 442 -12.24 14.70 -33.38
C ASP A 442 -13.48 15.00 -34.23
N GLN A 443 -13.71 14.17 -35.26
CA GLN A 443 -14.85 14.24 -36.17
C GLN A 443 -15.65 12.94 -36.18
N ILE A 444 -15.24 11.96 -35.37
CA ILE A 444 -15.86 10.64 -35.32
C ILE A 444 -16.99 10.72 -34.30
N PRO A 445 -18.23 10.37 -34.66
CA PRO A 445 -19.32 10.30 -33.69
C PRO A 445 -19.22 9.01 -32.85
N PRO A 446 -19.93 8.96 -31.71
CA PRO A 446 -19.80 7.84 -30.78
C PRO A 446 -20.25 6.51 -31.41
N GLU A 447 -19.42 5.46 -31.26
CA GLU A 447 -19.73 4.11 -31.75
C GLU A 447 -20.09 3.16 -30.60
N ILE A 448 -21.05 2.25 -30.84
CA ILE A 448 -21.43 1.23 -29.86
C ILE A 448 -20.36 0.14 -29.83
N VAL A 449 -19.65 0.02 -28.70
CA VAL A 449 -18.63 -1.02 -28.46
C VAL A 449 -19.12 -2.20 -27.63
N GLY A 450 -20.26 -2.05 -26.95
CA GLY A 450 -20.84 -3.11 -26.13
C GLY A 450 -22.34 -2.94 -25.98
N GLN A 451 -23.08 -4.04 -25.96
CA GLN A 451 -24.51 -4.02 -25.70
C GLN A 451 -25.02 -5.28 -24.99
N TYR A 452 -25.99 -5.08 -24.11
CA TYR A 452 -26.77 -6.15 -23.49
C TYR A 452 -28.26 -5.74 -23.46
N PRO A 453 -29.21 -6.62 -23.78
CA PRO A 453 -29.02 -7.94 -24.37
C PRO A 453 -28.25 -7.90 -25.70
N VAL A 454 -27.57 -9.00 -26.04
CA VAL A 454 -26.98 -9.13 -27.38
C VAL A 454 -28.08 -9.31 -28.43
N GLU A 455 -27.77 -9.03 -29.70
CA GLU A 455 -28.75 -9.10 -30.78
C GLU A 455 -29.39 -10.49 -30.89
N ASN A 456 -30.73 -10.51 -30.90
CA ASN A 456 -31.59 -11.69 -30.89
C ASN A 456 -31.44 -12.61 -29.67
N GLN A 457 -30.92 -12.11 -28.54
CA GLN A 457 -30.80 -12.89 -27.31
C GLN A 457 -32.16 -13.46 -26.87
N GLN A 458 -32.16 -14.75 -26.51
CA GLN A 458 -33.34 -15.46 -26.02
C GLN A 458 -33.30 -15.56 -24.50
N GLN A 459 -34.45 -15.86 -23.88
CA GLN A 459 -34.55 -16.10 -22.45
C GLN A 459 -34.04 -14.93 -21.60
N VAL A 460 -34.18 -13.71 -22.10
CA VAL A 460 -33.91 -12.49 -21.32
C VAL A 460 -34.92 -12.41 -20.19
N GLU A 461 -34.49 -11.96 -19.02
CA GLU A 461 -35.41 -11.75 -17.91
C GLU A 461 -36.46 -10.69 -18.23
N ARG A 462 -37.48 -10.61 -17.39
CA ARG A 462 -38.64 -9.73 -17.62
C ARG A 462 -38.40 -8.29 -17.12
N GLU A 463 -37.35 -8.06 -16.35
CA GLU A 463 -36.94 -6.73 -15.86
C GLU A 463 -35.47 -6.46 -16.23
N PRO A 464 -35.09 -6.55 -17.53
CA PRO A 464 -33.70 -6.46 -17.91
C PRO A 464 -33.18 -5.03 -17.81
N ILE A 465 -31.91 -4.89 -17.40
CA ILE A 465 -31.15 -3.66 -17.63
C ILE A 465 -30.58 -3.73 -19.03
N ILE A 466 -31.10 -2.94 -19.96
CA ILE A 466 -30.56 -2.86 -21.32
C ILE A 466 -29.39 -1.89 -21.29
N SER A 467 -28.16 -2.37 -21.50
CA SER A 467 -26.94 -1.56 -21.43
C SER A 467 -26.36 -1.34 -22.83
N ILE A 468 -26.02 -0.10 -23.17
CA ILE A 468 -25.32 0.29 -24.40
C ILE A 468 -24.06 1.04 -24.01
N GLN A 469 -22.89 0.60 -24.48
CA GLN A 469 -21.60 1.22 -24.20
C GLN A 469 -21.06 1.87 -25.47
N TYR A 470 -20.62 3.12 -25.33
CA TYR A 470 -19.99 3.90 -26.37
C TYR A 470 -18.48 3.97 -26.14
N ASP A 471 -17.71 4.07 -27.21
CA ASP A 471 -16.24 4.22 -27.19
C ASP A 471 -15.74 5.58 -26.70
N GLU A 472 -16.62 6.58 -26.69
CA GLU A 472 -16.34 7.92 -26.20
C GLU A 472 -17.40 8.46 -25.24
N ARG A 473 -17.14 9.65 -24.68
CA ARG A 473 -18.07 10.33 -23.77
C ARG A 473 -19.23 10.99 -24.51
N ILE A 474 -20.44 10.68 -24.07
CA ILE A 474 -21.68 11.26 -24.59
C ILE A 474 -22.04 12.55 -23.85
N ASP A 475 -22.39 13.60 -24.58
CA ASP A 475 -23.03 14.79 -24.02
C ASP A 475 -24.41 14.41 -23.45
N SER A 476 -24.54 14.52 -22.12
CA SER A 476 -25.78 14.25 -21.40
C SER A 476 -26.99 15.04 -21.89
N ALA A 477 -26.79 16.22 -22.50
CA ALA A 477 -27.89 16.99 -23.08
C ALA A 477 -28.47 16.35 -24.35
N SER A 478 -27.71 15.48 -25.03
CA SER A 478 -28.16 14.73 -26.22
C SER A 478 -28.95 13.46 -25.86
N VAL A 479 -28.84 12.98 -24.62
CA VAL A 479 -29.53 11.78 -24.13
C VAL A 479 -30.97 12.13 -23.78
N THR A 480 -31.90 11.86 -24.70
CA THR A 480 -33.33 12.19 -24.55
C THR A 480 -34.24 10.97 -24.75
N GLU A 481 -35.49 11.07 -24.29
CA GLU A 481 -36.51 10.02 -24.50
C GLU A 481 -36.91 9.83 -25.98
N GLU A 482 -36.49 10.73 -26.87
CA GLU A 482 -36.71 10.57 -28.32
C GLU A 482 -35.66 9.69 -28.98
N VAL A 483 -34.46 9.63 -28.42
CA VAL A 483 -33.36 8.78 -28.89
C VAL A 483 -33.64 7.32 -28.59
N PHE A 484 -34.06 6.99 -27.36
CA PHE A 484 -34.24 5.60 -26.93
C PHE A 484 -35.72 5.21 -26.84
N LYS A 485 -36.13 4.16 -27.57
CA LYS A 485 -37.50 3.64 -27.54
C LYS A 485 -37.52 2.12 -27.42
N LEU A 486 -38.14 1.60 -26.37
CA LEU A 486 -38.41 0.18 -26.22
C LEU A 486 -39.84 -0.13 -26.65
N GLU A 487 -40.01 -1.11 -27.54
CA GLU A 487 -41.31 -1.51 -28.07
C GLU A 487 -41.49 -3.02 -28.01
N ARG A 488 -42.71 -3.48 -27.72
CA ARG A 488 -43.08 -4.88 -27.93
C ARG A 488 -43.32 -5.12 -29.42
N PHE A 489 -42.62 -6.08 -30.01
CA PHE A 489 -42.66 -6.34 -31.45
C PHE A 489 -44.06 -6.74 -31.96
N ALA A 490 -44.80 -7.52 -31.17
CA ALA A 490 -46.07 -8.13 -31.59
C ALA A 490 -47.17 -7.09 -31.90
N ASP A 491 -47.25 -6.01 -31.12
CA ASP A 491 -48.32 -5.02 -31.19
C ASP A 491 -47.80 -3.57 -31.30
N ARG A 492 -46.48 -3.37 -31.30
CA ARG A 492 -45.79 -2.07 -31.30
C ARG A 492 -46.14 -1.18 -30.12
N SER A 493 -46.59 -1.77 -29.01
CA SER A 493 -46.82 -1.01 -27.78
C SER A 493 -45.49 -0.50 -27.22
N ARG A 494 -45.46 0.79 -26.85
CA ARG A 494 -44.31 1.43 -26.21
C ARG A 494 -44.21 0.96 -24.76
N VAL A 495 -43.00 0.60 -24.35
CA VAL A 495 -42.65 0.34 -22.95
C VAL A 495 -42.03 1.61 -22.37
N PRO A 496 -42.59 2.19 -21.30
CA PRO A 496 -41.94 3.29 -20.58
C PRO A 496 -40.60 2.82 -19.99
N ILE A 497 -39.58 3.68 -20.05
CA ILE A 497 -38.20 3.37 -19.64
C ILE A 497 -37.64 4.46 -18.73
N TYR A 498 -36.69 4.10 -17.87
CA TYR A 498 -35.72 5.02 -17.28
C TYR A 498 -34.42 4.95 -18.07
N ILE A 499 -33.72 6.08 -18.19
CA ILE A 499 -32.42 6.18 -18.86
C ILE A 499 -31.41 6.69 -17.83
N LEU A 500 -30.34 5.94 -17.62
CA LEU A 500 -29.26 6.26 -16.70
C LEU A 500 -27.96 6.32 -17.49
N GLN A 501 -27.26 7.45 -17.40
CA GLN A 501 -25.97 7.66 -18.04
C GLN A 501 -24.85 7.51 -17.00
N TYR A 502 -23.83 6.73 -17.35
CA TYR A 502 -22.64 6.51 -16.54
C TYR A 502 -21.40 6.80 -17.39
N ASP A 503 -20.63 7.81 -16.99
CA ASP A 503 -19.42 8.19 -17.69
C ASP A 503 -18.18 7.69 -16.96
N THR A 504 -17.20 7.19 -17.70
CA THR A 504 -15.81 7.04 -17.25
C THR A 504 -14.97 8.22 -17.76
N GLU A 505 -13.63 8.17 -17.62
CA GLU A 505 -12.76 9.20 -18.19
C GLU A 505 -12.86 9.27 -19.71
N GLU A 506 -13.03 8.12 -20.38
CA GLU A 506 -13.00 8.01 -21.84
C GLU A 506 -14.34 7.60 -22.45
N LYS A 507 -15.19 6.83 -21.76
CA LYS A 507 -16.37 6.16 -22.34
C LYS A 507 -17.67 6.54 -21.63
N THR A 508 -18.80 6.25 -22.26
CA THR A 508 -20.12 6.31 -21.62
C THR A 508 -20.88 5.00 -21.76
N ALA A 509 -21.51 4.56 -20.68
CA ALA A 509 -22.55 3.54 -20.69
C ALA A 509 -23.93 4.14 -20.42
N ILE A 510 -24.91 3.75 -21.23
CA ILE A 510 -26.32 4.10 -21.07
C ILE A 510 -27.08 2.84 -20.66
N ASN A 511 -27.62 2.84 -19.44
CA ASN A 511 -28.50 1.79 -18.95
C ASN A 511 -29.96 2.21 -19.08
N ILE A 512 -30.75 1.35 -19.71
CA ILE A 512 -32.16 1.58 -20.03
C ILE A 512 -33.00 0.52 -19.32
N ILE A 513 -33.88 0.96 -18.45
CA ILE A 513 -34.61 0.11 -17.52
C ILE A 513 -36.11 0.22 -17.79
N PRO A 514 -36.83 -0.87 -18.12
CA PRO A 514 -38.28 -0.85 -18.21
C PRO A 514 -38.93 -0.44 -16.89
N GLN A 515 -39.91 0.48 -16.92
CA GLN A 515 -40.62 0.90 -15.70
C GLN A 515 -41.58 -0.15 -15.15
N SER A 516 -41.88 -1.21 -15.92
CA SER A 516 -42.64 -2.36 -15.47
C SER A 516 -42.16 -3.64 -16.16
N GLY A 517 -42.37 -4.77 -15.49
CA GLY A 517 -41.98 -6.08 -16.00
C GLY A 517 -42.58 -6.39 -17.37
N LEU A 518 -41.70 -6.75 -18.30
CA LEU A 518 -42.03 -7.13 -19.67
C LEU A 518 -42.90 -8.39 -19.70
N PHE A 519 -43.69 -8.58 -20.76
CA PHE A 519 -44.49 -9.79 -20.92
C PHE A 519 -43.59 -10.99 -21.17
N ALA A 520 -43.94 -12.14 -20.59
CA ALA A 520 -43.24 -13.40 -20.78
C ALA A 520 -43.31 -13.88 -22.23
N ASP A 521 -42.25 -14.52 -22.74
CA ASP A 521 -42.18 -15.17 -24.06
C ASP A 521 -42.42 -14.23 -25.27
N ASN A 522 -42.09 -12.93 -25.12
CA ASN A 522 -42.36 -11.88 -26.12
C ASN A 522 -41.07 -11.28 -26.70
N ILE A 523 -41.15 -10.87 -27.95
CA ILE A 523 -40.06 -10.17 -28.64
C ILE A 523 -40.19 -8.66 -28.38
N TYR A 524 -39.08 -8.04 -28.00
CA TYR A 524 -38.94 -6.60 -27.77
C TYR A 524 -37.85 -6.04 -28.68
N VAL A 525 -38.03 -4.79 -29.10
CA VAL A 525 -37.07 -4.05 -29.92
C VAL A 525 -36.70 -2.77 -29.20
N MET A 526 -35.42 -2.63 -28.84
CA MET A 526 -34.82 -1.36 -28.45
C MET A 526 -34.42 -0.62 -29.72
N ARG A 527 -34.94 0.59 -29.90
CA ARG A 527 -34.61 1.49 -31.02
C ARG A 527 -33.77 2.64 -30.49
N ILE A 528 -32.67 2.91 -31.18
CA ILE A 528 -31.77 4.03 -30.93
C ILE A 528 -31.81 4.91 -32.18
N TYR A 529 -32.49 6.04 -32.07
CA TYR A 529 -32.62 7.01 -33.15
C TYR A 529 -31.39 7.94 -33.21
N PRO A 530 -31.12 8.54 -34.39
CA PRO A 530 -30.10 9.58 -34.51
C PRO A 530 -30.30 10.73 -33.52
N GLY A 531 -29.20 11.37 -33.09
CA GLY A 531 -29.23 12.57 -32.25
C GLY A 531 -28.32 12.56 -31.03
N LEU A 532 -27.70 11.42 -30.68
CA LEU A 532 -26.66 11.37 -29.65
C LEU A 532 -25.41 12.13 -30.11
N LYS A 533 -24.74 12.82 -29.20
CA LYS A 533 -23.53 13.58 -29.48
C LYS A 533 -22.43 13.26 -28.48
N ASP A 534 -21.19 13.28 -28.93
CA ASP A 534 -20.03 13.33 -28.04
C ASP A 534 -19.90 14.72 -27.36
N LEU A 535 -18.85 14.90 -26.56
CA LEU A 535 -18.53 16.20 -25.93
C LEU A 535 -18.05 17.28 -26.93
N LEU A 536 -17.72 16.91 -28.15
CA LEU A 536 -17.22 17.81 -29.21
C LEU A 536 -18.31 18.17 -30.24
N GLY A 537 -19.51 17.60 -30.10
CA GLY A 537 -20.68 17.84 -30.92
C GLY A 537 -20.84 16.92 -32.13
N ASN A 538 -20.01 15.88 -32.28
CA ASN A 538 -20.13 14.86 -33.32
C ASN A 538 -21.39 14.02 -33.10
N GLU A 539 -22.32 14.06 -34.05
CA GLU A 539 -23.65 13.47 -33.91
C GLU A 539 -23.74 12.08 -34.55
N VAL A 540 -24.26 11.11 -33.81
CA VAL A 540 -24.66 9.80 -34.34
C VAL A 540 -25.85 10.00 -35.27
N ASN A 541 -25.61 9.80 -36.57
CA ASN A 541 -26.61 10.00 -37.63
C ASN A 541 -27.33 8.71 -38.04
N ASP A 542 -26.82 7.56 -37.62
CA ASP A 542 -27.36 6.25 -37.98
C ASP A 542 -28.41 5.78 -36.97
N TYR A 543 -29.41 5.08 -37.49
CA TYR A 543 -30.42 4.40 -36.69
C TYR A 543 -29.92 3.00 -36.30
N HIS A 544 -29.98 2.66 -35.01
CA HIS A 544 -29.65 1.33 -34.51
C HIS A 544 -30.86 0.65 -33.87
N SER A 545 -30.89 -0.68 -33.90
CA SER A 545 -31.90 -1.44 -33.16
C SER A 545 -31.39 -2.77 -32.65
N ILE A 546 -31.86 -3.13 -31.46
CA ILE A 546 -31.52 -4.38 -30.79
C ILE A 546 -32.81 -5.14 -30.52
N THR A 547 -32.87 -6.39 -30.97
CA THR A 547 -34.02 -7.27 -30.72
C THR A 547 -33.68 -8.31 -29.67
N PHE A 548 -34.59 -8.58 -28.74
CA PHE A 548 -34.44 -9.67 -27.77
C PHE A 548 -35.77 -10.30 -27.41
N ARG A 549 -35.73 -11.52 -26.87
CA ARG A 549 -36.93 -12.26 -26.44
C ARG A 549 -36.88 -12.55 -24.94
N THR A 550 -37.93 -12.15 -24.24
CA THR A 550 -38.08 -12.48 -22.82
C THR A 550 -38.35 -13.97 -22.63
N GLY A 551 -37.91 -14.53 -21.50
CA GLY A 551 -38.22 -15.89 -21.10
C GLY A 551 -39.69 -16.07 -20.70
N ASP A 552 -40.09 -17.32 -20.52
CA ASP A 552 -41.43 -17.72 -20.07
C ASP A 552 -41.54 -17.89 -18.54
N TYR A 553 -40.59 -17.34 -17.79
CA TYR A 553 -40.45 -17.51 -16.35
C TYR A 553 -40.27 -16.20 -15.58
N ASN A 554 -40.51 -16.28 -14.28
CA ASN A 554 -40.07 -15.32 -13.26
C ASN A 554 -38.97 -15.93 -12.39
N PHE A 555 -38.17 -15.08 -11.76
CA PHE A 555 -37.31 -15.50 -10.66
C PHE A 555 -38.07 -15.36 -9.33
N GLU A 556 -38.14 -16.45 -8.57
CA GLU A 556 -38.67 -16.44 -7.21
C GLU A 556 -37.67 -17.06 -6.24
N GLY A 557 -37.46 -16.43 -5.10
CA GLY A 557 -36.59 -16.94 -4.04
C GLY A 557 -36.20 -15.87 -3.02
N PRO A 558 -35.52 -16.26 -1.94
CA PRO A 558 -35.09 -15.33 -0.91
C PRO A 558 -33.92 -14.45 -1.37
N VAL A 559 -33.91 -13.22 -0.87
CA VAL A 559 -32.73 -12.35 -0.86
C VAL A 559 -31.77 -12.87 0.23
N ILE A 560 -30.49 -12.94 -0.11
CA ILE A 560 -29.40 -13.25 0.82
C ILE A 560 -28.97 -11.96 1.52
N ASP A 561 -28.64 -10.93 0.75
CA ASP A 561 -28.28 -9.60 1.27
C ASP A 561 -28.71 -8.51 0.27
N ASP A 562 -29.53 -7.57 0.71
CA ASP A 562 -29.92 -6.37 -0.05
C ASP A 562 -29.01 -5.17 0.27
N PHE A 563 -28.08 -5.31 1.22
CA PHE A 563 -27.14 -4.27 1.66
C PHE A 563 -27.78 -2.99 2.24
N GLU A 564 -29.09 -2.94 2.43
CA GLU A 564 -29.80 -1.78 3.00
C GLU A 564 -29.38 -1.51 4.45
N ASN A 565 -29.05 -2.59 5.16
CA ASN A 565 -28.51 -2.58 6.52
C ASN A 565 -26.97 -2.39 6.57
N GLY A 566 -26.36 -2.09 5.43
CA GLY A 566 -24.91 -1.95 5.27
C GLY A 566 -24.19 -3.29 5.22
N THR A 567 -22.86 -3.24 5.33
CA THR A 567 -21.98 -4.38 5.02
C THR A 567 -21.37 -5.06 6.25
N SER A 568 -21.95 -4.86 7.43
CA SER A 568 -21.38 -5.34 8.71
C SER A 568 -21.28 -6.87 8.84
N ASN A 569 -22.00 -7.62 8.00
CA ASN A 569 -21.92 -9.08 7.93
C ASN A 569 -20.69 -9.58 7.15
N TRP A 570 -20.01 -8.68 6.44
CA TRP A 570 -18.89 -8.96 5.54
C TRP A 570 -17.59 -8.46 6.15
N TRP A 571 -16.51 -9.20 5.96
CA TRP A 571 -15.18 -8.80 6.40
C TRP A 571 -14.55 -7.83 5.41
N GLN A 572 -13.71 -6.90 5.90
CA GLN A 572 -12.84 -6.17 4.99
C GLN A 572 -11.99 -7.16 4.16
N PRO A 573 -11.71 -6.87 2.88
CA PRO A 573 -10.92 -7.73 2.00
C PRO A 573 -9.62 -8.24 2.64
N THR A 574 -8.94 -7.35 3.37
CA THR A 574 -7.64 -7.60 4.04
C THR A 574 -7.73 -8.51 5.26
N GLN A 575 -8.92 -8.76 5.81
CA GLN A 575 -9.13 -9.68 6.93
C GLN A 575 -9.29 -11.13 6.47
N SER A 576 -9.55 -11.36 5.18
CA SER A 576 -9.65 -12.69 4.60
C SER A 576 -8.26 -13.27 4.35
N GLY A 577 -7.95 -14.41 4.97
CA GLY A 577 -6.63 -15.05 4.87
C GLY A 577 -6.26 -15.62 3.49
N SER A 578 -7.18 -15.55 2.51
CA SER A 578 -6.93 -15.94 1.12
C SER A 578 -6.78 -14.75 0.19
N THR A 579 -6.95 -13.52 0.69
CA THR A 579 -6.75 -12.32 -0.12
C THR A 579 -5.24 -12.08 -0.31
N THR A 580 -4.80 -11.98 -1.57
CA THR A 580 -3.40 -11.81 -1.98
C THR A 580 -3.28 -10.91 -3.21
N GLY A 581 -2.14 -10.24 -3.35
CA GLY A 581 -1.81 -9.40 -4.51
C GLY A 581 -2.54 -8.05 -4.56
N GLN A 582 -3.17 -7.64 -3.46
CA GLN A 582 -3.89 -6.37 -3.34
C GLN A 582 -3.01 -5.24 -2.78
N THR A 583 -3.36 -3.98 -3.09
CA THR A 583 -2.75 -2.77 -2.51
C THR A 583 -3.54 -2.24 -1.30
N GLU A 584 -3.00 -1.22 -0.62
CA GLU A 584 -3.65 -0.53 0.51
C GLU A 584 -4.96 0.20 0.14
N GLU A 585 -5.21 0.40 -1.16
CA GLU A 585 -6.44 1.02 -1.68
C GLU A 585 -7.65 0.09 -1.54
N THR A 586 -7.41 -1.22 -1.44
CA THR A 586 -8.47 -2.25 -1.44
C THR A 586 -9.30 -2.23 -0.17
N LYS A 587 -10.56 -1.79 -0.26
CA LYS A 587 -11.48 -1.59 0.89
C LYS A 587 -12.93 -1.82 0.50
N MET A 588 -13.73 -2.26 1.46
CA MET A 588 -15.17 -2.46 1.30
C MET A 588 -15.97 -1.56 2.25
N PHE A 589 -17.07 -0.99 1.76
CA PHE A 589 -17.99 -0.21 2.57
C PHE A 589 -19.40 -0.14 1.97
N ALA A 590 -20.40 0.19 2.77
CA ALA A 590 -21.73 0.51 2.26
C ALA A 590 -21.71 1.91 1.63
N SER A 591 -22.30 2.07 0.44
CA SER A 591 -22.38 3.35 -0.26
C SER A 591 -23.82 3.63 -0.73
N ALA A 592 -24.21 4.90 -0.69
CA ALA A 592 -25.44 5.42 -1.28
C ALA A 592 -25.16 6.25 -2.55
N ASP A 593 -23.90 6.28 -3.00
CA ASP A 593 -23.48 7.07 -4.16
C ASP A 593 -24.08 6.51 -5.46
N LEU A 594 -24.25 5.19 -5.48
CA LEU A 594 -24.74 4.44 -6.63
C LEU A 594 -25.50 3.20 -6.13
N THR A 595 -26.77 3.09 -6.49
CA THR A 595 -27.66 2.01 -6.05
C THR A 595 -28.46 1.44 -7.21
N ASN A 596 -28.98 0.23 -7.04
CA ASN A 596 -29.81 -0.40 -8.06
C ASN A 596 -31.21 0.24 -8.11
N VAL A 597 -31.50 0.92 -9.22
CA VAL A 597 -32.79 1.62 -9.40
C VAL A 597 -33.96 0.64 -9.59
N LEU A 598 -33.70 -0.59 -10.06
CA LEU A 598 -34.75 -1.60 -10.27
C LEU A 598 -35.47 -1.96 -8.97
N THR A 599 -34.72 -2.09 -7.88
CA THR A 599 -35.21 -2.52 -6.56
C THR A 599 -35.47 -1.33 -5.63
N GLN A 600 -35.17 -0.11 -6.08
CA GLN A 600 -35.23 1.13 -5.29
C GLN A 600 -34.32 1.07 -4.06
N SER A 601 -33.18 0.38 -4.17
CA SER A 601 -32.18 0.28 -3.11
C SER A 601 -31.67 1.65 -2.70
N THR A 602 -31.46 1.84 -1.39
CA THR A 602 -30.88 3.05 -0.81
C THR A 602 -29.40 2.91 -0.52
N LYS A 603 -28.87 1.67 -0.52
CA LYS A 603 -27.43 1.39 -0.42
C LYS A 603 -27.03 0.19 -1.25
N ALA A 604 -25.76 0.15 -1.64
CA ALA A 604 -25.09 -1.00 -2.20
C ALA A 604 -23.79 -1.28 -1.42
N MET A 605 -23.25 -2.49 -1.56
CA MET A 605 -21.86 -2.74 -1.17
C MET A 605 -20.95 -2.15 -2.24
N LYS A 606 -20.01 -1.30 -1.83
CA LYS A 606 -18.93 -0.78 -2.67
C LYS A 606 -17.61 -1.46 -2.30
N ILE A 607 -16.85 -1.88 -3.30
CA ILE A 607 -15.47 -2.35 -3.16
C ILE A 607 -14.59 -1.47 -4.04
N ASP A 608 -13.71 -0.70 -3.40
CA ASP A 608 -12.53 -0.14 -4.07
C ASP A 608 -11.45 -1.23 -4.08
N TYR A 609 -10.85 -1.51 -5.24
CA TYR A 609 -9.80 -2.53 -5.36
C TYR A 609 -8.54 -1.92 -5.99
N GLY A 610 -7.39 -2.47 -5.62
CA GLY A 610 -6.10 -2.18 -6.23
C GLY A 610 -5.21 -3.42 -6.20
N TRP A 611 -4.46 -3.63 -7.28
CA TRP A 611 -3.61 -4.79 -7.51
C TRP A 611 -2.13 -4.40 -7.52
N ASP A 612 -1.30 -5.15 -6.79
CA ASP A 612 0.16 -5.07 -6.90
C ASP A 612 0.59 -5.86 -8.14
N GLU A 613 0.99 -5.14 -9.19
CA GLU A 613 1.44 -5.71 -10.47
C GLU A 613 2.62 -6.69 -10.30
N ASN A 614 3.37 -6.61 -9.19
CA ASN A 614 4.52 -7.49 -8.91
C ASN A 614 4.16 -8.73 -8.10
N ALA A 615 2.91 -8.91 -7.70
CA ALA A 615 2.49 -10.07 -6.91
C ALA A 615 2.51 -11.36 -7.74
N SER A 616 2.78 -12.49 -7.08
CA SER A 616 2.79 -13.80 -7.75
C SER A 616 1.39 -14.37 -8.02
N GLU A 617 0.38 -13.91 -7.27
CA GLU A 617 -1.02 -14.31 -7.39
C GLU A 617 -1.94 -13.13 -6.98
N TRP A 618 -3.09 -13.02 -7.63
CA TRP A 618 -4.10 -11.99 -7.36
C TRP A 618 -5.44 -12.64 -6.99
N LEU A 619 -5.88 -12.43 -5.77
CA LEU A 619 -7.21 -12.84 -5.32
C LEU A 619 -7.69 -11.88 -4.24
N ILE A 620 -8.84 -11.26 -4.45
CA ILE A 620 -9.60 -10.61 -3.37
C ILE A 620 -10.75 -11.51 -3.04
N ARG A 621 -10.86 -11.93 -1.78
CA ARG A 621 -11.99 -12.70 -1.26
C ARG A 621 -12.78 -11.84 -0.29
N GLU A 622 -13.86 -11.24 -0.77
CA GLU A 622 -14.82 -10.48 0.03
C GLU A 622 -15.74 -11.47 0.76
N TYR A 623 -15.39 -11.75 2.02
CA TYR A 623 -15.94 -12.88 2.76
C TYR A 623 -17.17 -12.51 3.58
N LEU A 624 -18.29 -13.20 3.31
CA LEU A 624 -19.49 -13.14 4.14
C LEU A 624 -19.20 -13.91 5.44
N SER A 625 -19.03 -13.18 6.54
CA SER A 625 -18.51 -13.74 7.79
C SER A 625 -19.58 -14.22 8.76
N GLY A 626 -20.81 -13.69 8.67
CA GLY A 626 -21.87 -13.99 9.63
C GLY A 626 -23.21 -13.34 9.32
N GLY A 627 -24.09 -13.32 10.32
CA GLY A 627 -25.40 -12.68 10.25
C GLY A 627 -26.49 -13.51 9.55
N ALA A 628 -27.66 -12.87 9.37
CA ALA A 628 -28.80 -13.47 8.67
C ALA A 628 -28.47 -13.87 7.22
N PRO A 629 -27.72 -13.07 6.42
CA PRO A 629 -27.30 -13.47 5.08
C PRO A 629 -26.55 -14.80 5.04
N ARG A 630 -25.58 -15.01 5.94
CA ARG A 630 -24.78 -16.25 6.05
C ARG A 630 -25.64 -17.48 6.38
N SER A 631 -26.85 -17.28 6.91
CA SER A 631 -27.74 -18.35 7.33
C SER A 631 -28.64 -18.87 6.21
N VAL A 632 -28.68 -18.19 5.04
CA VAL A 632 -29.48 -18.63 3.90
C VAL A 632 -28.84 -19.87 3.26
N GLN A 633 -29.58 -20.97 3.27
CA GLN A 633 -29.16 -22.25 2.71
C GLN A 633 -29.97 -22.60 1.46
N PHE A 634 -29.32 -23.24 0.50
CA PHE A 634 -29.91 -23.63 -0.78
C PHE A 634 -29.24 -24.89 -1.33
N ASP A 635 -29.65 -25.32 -2.52
CA ASP A 635 -29.06 -26.45 -3.23
C ASP A 635 -28.74 -26.07 -4.68
N LYS A 636 -28.06 -26.95 -5.40
CA LYS A 636 -27.67 -26.70 -6.81
C LYS A 636 -28.82 -26.45 -7.78
N ASN A 637 -30.08 -26.75 -7.42
CA ASN A 637 -31.24 -26.46 -8.27
C ASN A 637 -31.68 -25.00 -8.18
N ASN A 638 -30.99 -24.18 -7.38
CA ASN A 638 -31.14 -22.74 -7.36
C ASN A 638 -30.16 -22.05 -8.32
N ILE A 639 -30.45 -20.79 -8.62
CA ILE A 639 -29.58 -19.87 -9.36
C ILE A 639 -29.16 -18.77 -8.39
N LEU A 640 -27.86 -18.54 -8.26
CA LEU A 640 -27.33 -17.44 -7.46
C LEU A 640 -27.23 -16.19 -8.33
N GLN A 641 -27.66 -15.04 -7.80
CA GLN A 641 -27.72 -13.80 -8.56
C GLN A 641 -27.27 -12.61 -7.71
N VAL A 642 -26.61 -11.65 -8.34
CA VAL A 642 -26.30 -10.33 -7.76
C VAL A 642 -26.26 -9.30 -8.88
N TYR A 643 -26.73 -8.08 -8.62
CA TYR A 643 -26.48 -6.97 -9.53
C TYR A 643 -25.09 -6.42 -9.25
N ILE A 644 -24.31 -6.25 -10.31
CA ILE A 644 -22.98 -5.66 -10.23
C ILE A 644 -22.95 -4.41 -11.10
N PHE A 645 -22.57 -3.29 -10.50
CA PHE A 645 -22.10 -2.15 -11.26
C PHE A 645 -20.64 -2.39 -11.65
N GLY A 646 -20.42 -2.67 -12.93
CA GLY A 646 -19.09 -2.87 -13.48
C GLY A 646 -18.42 -1.54 -13.82
N ASP A 647 -17.10 -1.53 -13.78
CA ASP A 647 -16.24 -0.40 -14.14
C ASP A 647 -15.54 -0.58 -15.50
N GLY A 648 -15.82 -1.67 -16.21
CA GLY A 648 -15.18 -2.02 -17.48
C GLY A 648 -13.70 -2.39 -17.35
N SER A 649 -13.22 -2.71 -16.15
CA SER A 649 -11.80 -2.92 -15.87
C SER A 649 -11.16 -4.13 -16.57
N GLY A 650 -11.95 -5.09 -17.03
CA GLY A 650 -11.44 -6.37 -17.54
C GLY A 650 -10.99 -7.34 -16.44
N ASN A 651 -11.05 -6.94 -15.15
CA ASN A 651 -10.86 -7.85 -14.03
C ASN A 651 -11.99 -8.87 -13.98
N GLN A 652 -11.82 -9.97 -13.24
CA GLN A 652 -12.80 -11.05 -13.22
C GLN A 652 -13.48 -11.21 -11.87
N PHE A 653 -14.75 -11.58 -11.89
CA PHE A 653 -15.59 -11.88 -10.74
C PHE A 653 -16.07 -13.33 -10.76
N ARG A 654 -16.24 -13.94 -9.59
CA ARG A 654 -17.00 -15.17 -9.42
C ARG A 654 -17.66 -15.26 -8.04
N PHE A 655 -18.69 -16.10 -7.94
CA PHE A 655 -19.27 -16.49 -6.66
C PHE A 655 -18.48 -17.62 -6.03
N ALA A 656 -18.45 -17.68 -4.69
CA ALA A 656 -18.00 -18.83 -3.92
C ALA A 656 -19.09 -19.26 -2.93
N VAL A 657 -19.27 -20.57 -2.76
CA VAL A 657 -20.24 -21.18 -1.85
C VAL A 657 -19.57 -22.25 -0.98
N ASP A 658 -20.06 -22.40 0.25
CA ASP A 658 -19.79 -23.60 1.05
C ASP A 658 -20.72 -24.71 0.57
N ASP A 659 -20.23 -25.92 0.33
CA ASP A 659 -21.03 -27.03 -0.24
C ASP A 659 -21.37 -28.17 0.75
N ARG A 660 -20.76 -28.23 1.94
CA ARG A 660 -20.97 -29.37 2.88
C ARG A 660 -21.52 -29.03 4.25
N LEU A 661 -22.44 -28.07 4.35
CA LEU A 661 -22.98 -27.71 5.67
C LEU A 661 -23.66 -28.87 6.41
N PRO A 662 -23.47 -28.97 7.75
CA PRO A 662 -22.76 -28.03 8.64
C PRO A 662 -21.23 -28.26 8.72
N SER A 663 -20.69 -29.20 7.95
CA SER A 663 -19.25 -29.44 7.89
C SER A 663 -18.54 -28.27 7.21
N THR A 664 -17.38 -27.90 7.74
CA THR A 664 -16.55 -26.82 7.21
C THR A 664 -15.14 -27.36 6.96
N GLY A 665 -14.48 -26.85 5.92
CA GLY A 665 -13.16 -27.30 5.49
C GLY A 665 -12.81 -26.74 4.13
N ALA A 666 -11.51 -26.60 3.84
CA ALA A 666 -11.05 -25.98 2.60
C ALA A 666 -11.57 -26.70 1.34
N SER A 667 -11.66 -28.03 1.39
CA SER A 667 -12.18 -28.86 0.29
C SER A 667 -13.70 -28.76 0.06
N TYR A 668 -14.41 -27.92 0.82
CA TYR A 668 -15.87 -27.78 0.74
C TYR A 668 -16.28 -26.40 0.19
N HIS A 669 -15.35 -25.72 -0.50
CA HIS A 669 -15.63 -24.45 -1.15
C HIS A 669 -15.67 -24.64 -2.67
N GLU A 670 -16.85 -24.45 -3.23
CA GLU A 670 -17.06 -24.47 -4.68
C GLU A 670 -17.24 -23.06 -5.20
N VAL A 671 -16.84 -22.83 -6.45
CA VAL A 671 -16.88 -21.51 -7.08
C VAL A 671 -17.58 -21.57 -8.41
N SER A 672 -18.18 -20.47 -8.84
CA SER A 672 -18.63 -20.33 -10.22
C SER A 672 -17.42 -20.20 -11.17
N PRO A 673 -17.60 -20.45 -12.48
CA PRO A 673 -16.65 -19.97 -13.48
C PRO A 673 -16.40 -18.46 -13.36
N TRP A 674 -15.24 -18.01 -13.82
CA TRP A 674 -14.89 -16.59 -13.87
C TRP A 674 -15.72 -15.84 -14.91
N ILE A 675 -16.14 -14.63 -14.55
CA ILE A 675 -16.87 -13.70 -15.40
C ILE A 675 -16.04 -12.44 -15.51
N THR A 676 -15.61 -12.10 -16.72
CA THR A 676 -14.86 -10.86 -16.99
C THR A 676 -15.79 -9.66 -16.87
N ILE A 677 -15.37 -8.65 -16.10
CA ILE A 677 -16.06 -7.36 -15.94
C ILE A 677 -15.59 -6.42 -17.06
N ASP A 678 -16.11 -6.68 -18.25
CA ASP A 678 -15.88 -5.89 -19.47
C ASP A 678 -17.01 -4.88 -19.74
N TRP A 679 -17.84 -4.60 -18.73
CA TRP A 679 -18.96 -3.67 -18.84
C TRP A 679 -18.89 -2.55 -17.83
N ILE A 680 -19.42 -1.40 -18.25
CA ILE A 680 -19.69 -0.26 -17.37
C ILE A 680 -21.20 -0.21 -17.12
N GLY A 681 -21.61 0.04 -15.88
CA GLY A 681 -23.02 0.10 -15.50
C GLY A 681 -23.52 -1.15 -14.76
N TRP A 682 -24.80 -1.14 -14.41
CA TRP A 682 -25.47 -2.24 -13.72
C TRP A 682 -25.74 -3.42 -14.67
N LYS A 683 -25.45 -4.64 -14.20
CA LYS A 683 -25.74 -5.89 -14.89
C LYS A 683 -26.15 -6.94 -13.86
N LEU A 684 -27.19 -7.72 -14.16
CA LEU A 684 -27.51 -8.91 -13.38
C LEU A 684 -26.51 -10.02 -13.72
N VAL A 685 -25.73 -10.43 -12.73
CA VAL A 685 -24.82 -11.57 -12.84
C VAL A 685 -25.46 -12.78 -12.21
N CYS A 686 -25.47 -13.90 -12.94
CA CYS A 686 -26.11 -15.14 -12.55
C CYS A 686 -25.10 -16.28 -12.53
N TRP A 687 -25.30 -17.25 -11.63
CA TRP A 687 -24.68 -18.56 -11.69
C TRP A 687 -25.78 -19.63 -11.71
N ASP A 688 -26.04 -20.19 -12.89
CA ASP A 688 -26.95 -21.33 -13.06
C ASP A 688 -26.17 -22.62 -12.80
N MET A 689 -26.10 -22.99 -11.51
CA MET A 689 -25.25 -24.07 -10.99
C MET A 689 -25.41 -25.42 -11.70
N ILE A 690 -26.59 -25.72 -12.26
CA ILE A 690 -26.81 -26.97 -13.01
C ILE A 690 -26.22 -26.88 -14.41
N ASN A 691 -26.42 -25.75 -15.08
CA ASN A 691 -26.12 -25.61 -16.51
C ASN A 691 -24.69 -25.13 -16.77
N GLU A 692 -24.13 -24.35 -15.85
CA GLU A 692 -22.80 -23.73 -15.99
C GLU A 692 -21.70 -24.51 -15.28
N GLY A 693 -22.05 -25.36 -14.29
CA GLY A 693 -21.09 -26.12 -13.50
C GLY A 693 -20.24 -25.23 -12.57
N THR A 694 -19.10 -25.75 -12.12
CA THR A 694 -18.18 -25.09 -11.18
C THR A 694 -16.89 -24.65 -11.87
N GLY A 695 -16.24 -23.63 -11.33
CA GLY A 695 -14.85 -23.30 -11.62
C GLY A 695 -13.88 -24.07 -10.72
N GLU A 696 -12.58 -23.81 -10.86
CA GLU A 696 -11.54 -24.45 -10.04
C GLU A 696 -11.03 -23.51 -8.93
N TRP A 697 -10.97 -24.04 -7.71
CA TRP A 697 -10.31 -23.39 -6.56
C TRP A 697 -9.87 -24.41 -5.50
N LEU A 698 -10.55 -24.48 -4.35
CA LEU A 698 -10.20 -25.37 -3.24
C LEU A 698 -11.05 -26.65 -3.17
N GLY A 699 -12.25 -26.61 -3.75
CA GLY A 699 -13.23 -27.69 -3.74
C GLY A 699 -12.91 -28.88 -4.63
N ASP A 700 -13.84 -29.84 -4.66
CA ASP A 700 -13.76 -31.04 -5.50
C ASP A 700 -14.51 -30.90 -6.83
N GLY A 701 -15.12 -29.73 -7.07
CA GLY A 701 -15.81 -29.38 -8.30
C GLY A 701 -17.25 -29.87 -8.36
N ASN A 702 -17.78 -30.51 -7.31
CA ASN A 702 -19.16 -31.01 -7.28
C ASN A 702 -20.00 -30.21 -6.30
N LEU A 703 -21.19 -29.78 -6.72
CA LEU A 703 -22.20 -29.20 -5.83
C LEU A 703 -23.11 -30.34 -5.33
N ASP A 704 -22.71 -31.01 -4.25
CA ASP A 704 -23.33 -32.25 -3.78
C ASP A 704 -23.92 -32.21 -2.37
N GLY A 705 -23.79 -31.09 -1.64
CA GLY A 705 -24.37 -30.94 -0.31
C GLY A 705 -25.29 -29.72 -0.14
N THR A 706 -25.40 -29.26 1.11
CA THR A 706 -26.21 -28.10 1.47
C THR A 706 -25.37 -26.85 1.32
N LEU A 707 -25.80 -25.97 0.40
CA LEU A 707 -25.07 -24.79 0.01
C LEU A 707 -25.37 -23.58 0.91
N ARG A 708 -24.41 -22.68 1.07
CA ARG A 708 -24.64 -21.27 1.44
C ARG A 708 -23.61 -20.36 0.76
N MET A 709 -23.92 -19.07 0.66
CA MET A 709 -22.96 -18.07 0.17
C MET A 709 -21.72 -18.00 1.07
N ASP A 710 -20.53 -18.08 0.47
CA ASP A 710 -19.23 -17.88 1.14
C ASP A 710 -18.67 -16.48 0.88
N SER A 711 -18.42 -16.14 -0.38
CA SER A 711 -17.73 -14.88 -0.73
C SER A 711 -17.98 -14.45 -2.17
N PHE A 712 -17.75 -13.17 -2.43
CA PHE A 712 -17.39 -12.72 -3.78
C PHE A 712 -15.89 -12.85 -3.95
N GLN A 713 -15.46 -13.29 -5.13
CA GLN A 713 -14.04 -13.35 -5.46
C GLN A 713 -13.74 -12.50 -6.68
N LEU A 714 -12.67 -11.70 -6.58
CA LEU A 714 -12.12 -10.91 -7.67
C LEU A 714 -10.70 -11.36 -7.98
N THR A 715 -10.29 -11.30 -9.24
CA THR A 715 -8.91 -11.54 -9.66
C THR A 715 -8.50 -10.61 -10.79
N HIS A 716 -7.19 -10.42 -10.91
CA HIS A 716 -6.56 -9.63 -11.96
C HIS A 716 -6.08 -10.51 -13.11
N THR A 717 -6.21 -9.99 -14.32
CA THR A 717 -5.69 -10.60 -15.55
C THR A 717 -4.80 -9.59 -16.29
N GLU A 718 -3.78 -10.09 -16.98
CA GLU A 718 -2.86 -9.25 -17.73
C GLU A 718 -3.61 -8.36 -18.73
N GLY A 719 -3.39 -7.03 -18.66
CA GLY A 719 -4.08 -6.04 -19.48
C GLY A 719 -5.37 -5.46 -18.87
N ALA A 720 -5.84 -5.97 -17.73
CA ALA A 720 -6.93 -5.36 -16.97
C ALA A 720 -6.46 -4.14 -16.16
N ALA A 721 -7.40 -3.33 -15.66
CA ALA A 721 -7.09 -2.19 -14.81
C ALA A 721 -6.49 -2.65 -13.46
N LEU A 722 -5.42 -1.97 -13.02
CA LEU A 722 -4.77 -2.26 -11.74
C LEU A 722 -5.56 -1.73 -10.54
N SER A 723 -6.48 -0.78 -10.72
CA SER A 723 -7.38 -0.33 -9.65
C SER A 723 -8.72 0.14 -10.23
N GLY A 724 -9.74 0.19 -9.37
CA GLY A 724 -11.09 0.59 -9.75
C GLY A 724 -12.10 0.39 -8.64
N THR A 725 -13.37 0.45 -9.00
CA THR A 725 -14.49 0.41 -8.05
C THR A 725 -15.64 -0.42 -8.59
N LEU A 726 -16.12 -1.37 -7.80
CA LEU A 726 -17.31 -2.17 -8.10
C LEU A 726 -18.40 -1.92 -7.06
N TYR A 727 -19.67 -2.02 -7.48
CA TYR A 727 -20.82 -2.02 -6.56
C TYR A 727 -21.61 -3.31 -6.71
N PHE A 728 -22.10 -3.85 -5.60
CA PHE A 728 -22.88 -5.08 -5.52
C PHE A 728 -24.20 -4.79 -4.81
N ASP A 729 -25.30 -5.26 -5.39
CA ASP A 729 -26.65 -5.03 -4.87
C ASP A 729 -27.56 -6.26 -5.08
N ASP A 730 -28.56 -6.41 -4.20
CA ASP A 730 -29.57 -7.47 -4.21
C ASP A 730 -29.03 -8.90 -4.44
N LEU A 731 -28.05 -9.32 -3.64
CA LEU A 731 -27.58 -10.71 -3.67
C LEU A 731 -28.73 -11.64 -3.26
N ARG A 732 -29.11 -12.57 -4.14
CA ARG A 732 -30.27 -13.43 -3.96
C ARG A 732 -30.06 -14.82 -4.53
N VAL A 733 -30.87 -15.77 -4.05
CA VAL A 733 -30.90 -17.13 -4.56
C VAL A 733 -32.31 -17.50 -4.99
N VAL A 734 -32.47 -17.86 -6.26
CA VAL A 734 -33.78 -17.92 -6.92
C VAL A 734 -33.98 -19.23 -7.67
N LYS A 735 -35.23 -19.50 -8.09
CA LYS A 735 -35.61 -20.53 -9.07
C LYS A 735 -36.41 -19.89 -10.19
N LYS A 736 -36.33 -20.48 -11.38
CA LYS A 736 -37.19 -20.11 -12.51
C LYS A 736 -38.58 -20.71 -12.30
N MET A 737 -39.59 -19.87 -12.22
CA MET A 737 -41.00 -20.23 -12.07
C MET A 737 -41.75 -19.91 -13.36
N ALA A 738 -42.28 -20.91 -14.03
CA ALA A 738 -43.01 -20.73 -15.29
C ALA A 738 -44.23 -19.82 -15.10
N VAL A 739 -44.42 -18.86 -16.01
CA VAL A 739 -45.58 -17.98 -16.01
C VAL A 739 -46.74 -18.72 -16.71
N PRO A 740 -47.90 -18.93 -16.05
CA PRO A 740 -49.01 -19.65 -16.68
C PRO A 740 -49.51 -18.90 -17.92
N VAL A 741 -49.44 -19.56 -19.08
CA VAL A 741 -50.04 -19.02 -20.30
C VAL A 741 -51.55 -19.08 -20.16
N THR A 742 -52.21 -17.93 -19.97
CA THR A 742 -53.67 -17.90 -19.99
C THR A 742 -54.13 -18.16 -21.41
N ILE A 743 -54.72 -19.33 -21.66
CA ILE A 743 -55.44 -19.60 -22.91
C ILE A 743 -56.63 -18.62 -22.92
N LYS A 744 -56.61 -17.63 -23.83
CA LYS A 744 -57.84 -16.91 -24.17
C LYS A 744 -58.83 -17.94 -24.69
N GLU A 745 -59.87 -18.26 -23.91
CA GLU A 745 -61.05 -18.93 -24.44
C GLU A 745 -61.51 -18.15 -25.68
N THR A 746 -61.45 -18.79 -26.83
CA THR A 746 -62.11 -18.31 -28.05
C THR A 746 -63.56 -18.04 -27.69
N GLU A 747 -63.99 -16.77 -27.73
CA GLU A 747 -65.40 -16.41 -27.69
C GLU A 747 -66.14 -17.26 -28.72
N GLN A 748 -66.95 -18.19 -28.24
CA GLN A 748 -67.94 -18.87 -29.05
C GLN A 748 -68.88 -17.80 -29.59
N LYS A 749 -68.73 -17.43 -30.86
CA LYS A 749 -69.73 -16.63 -31.57
C LYS A 749 -71.04 -17.42 -31.61
N VAL A 750 -71.95 -17.11 -30.70
CA VAL A 750 -73.37 -17.46 -30.85
C VAL A 750 -73.96 -16.50 -31.89
N PRO A 751 -74.56 -16.98 -33.00
CA PRO A 751 -75.14 -16.11 -34.01
C PRO A 751 -76.42 -15.43 -33.50
N ASP A 752 -76.54 -14.11 -33.67
CA ASP A 752 -77.68 -13.32 -33.18
C ASP A 752 -78.98 -13.51 -33.98
N ARG A 753 -79.00 -14.27 -35.09
CA ARG A 753 -80.23 -14.50 -35.88
C ARG A 753 -80.27 -15.86 -36.57
N TYR A 754 -81.41 -16.53 -36.42
CA TYR A 754 -81.86 -17.61 -37.28
C TYR A 754 -82.90 -17.06 -38.27
N ALA A 755 -82.77 -17.37 -39.56
CA ALA A 755 -83.80 -17.11 -40.57
C ALA A 755 -84.35 -18.46 -41.05
N LEU A 756 -85.68 -18.64 -40.94
CA LEU A 756 -86.40 -19.75 -41.54
C LEU A 756 -86.91 -19.31 -42.92
N SER A 757 -86.46 -19.98 -43.98
CA SER A 757 -87.08 -19.90 -45.30
C SER A 757 -87.96 -21.12 -45.53
N GLN A 758 -89.25 -20.89 -45.77
CA GLN A 758 -90.11 -21.75 -46.58
C GLN A 758 -90.64 -20.94 -47.75
#